data_AF-A0A1Y3CCM2-F1
#
_entry.id   AF-A0A1Y3CCM2-F1
#
_cell.length_a   1.000
_cell.length_b   1.000
_cell.length_c   1.000
_cell.angle_alpha   90.00
_cell.angle_beta   90.00
_cell.angle_gamma   90.00
#
_symmetry.space_group_name_H-M   'P 1'
#
loop_
_entity.id
_entity.type
_entity.pdbx_description
1 polymer ?
#
loop_
_entity_poly.entity_id
_entity_poly.type
_entity_poly.pdbx_seq_one_letter_code
_entity_poly.pdbx_strand_id
1 'polypeptide(L)'
;MKKYVIYPAIGIARVGNAPAEENDFFYGPSLSPALTDATNKNIDFNTFTFKNKKGQIKKQAAKFQIYELDTKTQLFKKITLDEKIIEKIEWTVHLANQKAAWFDFSNAQDLNALALPQTLRNEAISRQSLVADAKEQTLSTKNKTERKQCNAQVFQQNLHLGEIRLNEQGELIVLGGDGHAYSNGSPITTFANNDGWIDDISDGTVRARIYLKNGKDIEAEPAHVVVTPPNYGQGLNGIVTMYDVIQDLFERENIIQPEQTNFDQHIYPILKNLGNMQWINQGFHLAFGVNSEFDLSDQQFLSSLNDKNYDKNIKQKIFNLFRDPESTEIELAKNPQLYGDSFGDFDYFANQSLSITPTQYKHLKNWSSNNYSHKKQTNKFDHLSEPLQLTCYNLDSCLGGPFHPGIELTWNLRNLIMWNVAKSSTPKNQPKLPIQSVDPYRLNTAPKGTALFVNYQTTMSQEILLHPQGPLSRTEPGALTRYLGVPWHTDEASCLSGYDISQYLPMPSYWGPRVPNQVLSYESANFYLQAKGQSKEPTLDTQKLSRFADKFYNLRQDFYRTFNPNHLSRLNNMVQQWDKLGIVAPFVSNAETLYFEREKANLAYDASMQNILQANSSYLKDQAIPDTITSPMLQGSKTAYLEKGIPTLPSRVLGRDEK
;
A
#
# COMPACT_ATOMS: atom_id res chain seq x y z
N MET A 1 -4.23 34.69 -14.11
CA MET A 1 -4.06 34.12 -15.47
C MET A 1 -4.59 32.71 -15.41
N LYS A 2 -5.40 32.29 -16.39
CA LYS A 2 -5.99 30.95 -16.37
C LYS A 2 -4.98 29.91 -16.84
N LYS A 3 -4.80 28.85 -16.05
CA LYS A 3 -4.06 27.64 -16.42
C LYS A 3 -5.02 26.46 -16.43
N TYR A 4 -4.70 25.45 -17.23
CA TYR A 4 -5.45 24.20 -17.27
C TYR A 4 -4.54 23.12 -16.71
N VAL A 5 -5.06 22.30 -15.79
CA VAL A 5 -4.23 21.40 -14.99
C VAL A 5 -4.94 20.05 -14.86
N ILE A 6 -4.21 18.96 -15.09
CA ILE A 6 -4.73 17.60 -14.97
C ILE A 6 -4.66 17.15 -13.50
N TYR A 7 -5.71 16.50 -13.02
CA TYR A 7 -5.77 15.89 -11.69
C TYR A 7 -6.36 14.48 -11.72
N PRO A 8 -5.91 13.57 -10.82
CA PRO A 8 -4.86 13.77 -9.82
C PRO A 8 -3.49 14.03 -10.48
N ALA A 9 -2.56 14.65 -9.75
CA ALA A 9 -1.21 14.90 -10.24
C ALA A 9 -0.45 13.60 -10.52
N ILE A 10 -0.70 12.60 -9.67
CA ILE A 10 -0.20 11.25 -9.73
C ILE A 10 -1.40 10.34 -9.45
N GLY A 11 -1.89 9.62 -10.47
CA GLY A 11 -2.97 8.66 -10.33
C GLY A 11 -2.45 7.24 -10.12
N ILE A 12 -3.14 6.45 -9.30
CA ILE A 12 -2.74 5.07 -8.97
C ILE A 12 -3.73 4.08 -9.59
N ALA A 13 -3.25 3.31 -10.55
CA ALA A 13 -3.92 2.14 -11.11
C ALA A 13 -3.29 0.87 -10.53
N ARG A 14 -4.02 -0.24 -10.53
CA ARG A 14 -3.52 -1.54 -10.07
C ARG A 14 -3.83 -2.63 -11.09
N VAL A 15 -2.86 -3.52 -11.30
CA VAL A 15 -3.03 -4.67 -12.20
C VAL A 15 -4.14 -5.61 -11.70
N GLY A 16 -4.71 -6.35 -12.65
CA GLY A 16 -5.81 -7.28 -12.43
C GLY A 16 -6.01 -8.12 -13.68
N ASN A 17 -6.19 -9.44 -13.54
CA ASN A 17 -6.31 -10.36 -14.68
C ASN A 17 -7.75 -10.51 -15.20
N ALA A 18 -8.71 -9.72 -14.69
CA ALA A 18 -10.05 -9.62 -15.25
C ALA A 18 -10.07 -8.76 -16.53
N PRO A 19 -10.97 -9.02 -17.51
CA PRO A 19 -10.91 -8.46 -18.88
C PRO A 19 -11.26 -6.97 -19.02
N ALA A 20 -11.29 -6.21 -17.92
CA ALA A 20 -11.54 -4.77 -17.89
C ALA A 20 -12.87 -4.31 -18.52
N GLU A 21 -13.90 -5.15 -18.53
CA GLU A 21 -15.28 -4.73 -18.79
C GLU A 21 -15.90 -4.04 -17.56
N GLU A 22 -17.09 -3.45 -17.70
CA GLU A 22 -17.72 -2.61 -16.66
C GLU A 22 -17.79 -3.26 -15.27
N ASN A 23 -17.96 -4.59 -15.19
CA ASN A 23 -18.01 -5.32 -13.91
C ASN A 23 -16.65 -5.88 -13.46
N ASP A 24 -15.58 -5.65 -14.23
CA ASP A 24 -14.24 -6.23 -14.05
C ASP A 24 -13.18 -5.19 -13.62
N PHE A 25 -13.59 -3.96 -13.34
CA PHE A 25 -12.75 -2.94 -12.71
C PHE A 25 -13.53 -2.03 -11.77
N PHE A 26 -12.80 -1.26 -10.96
CA PHE A 26 -13.33 -0.21 -10.09
C PHE A 26 -12.36 0.98 -10.08
N TYR A 27 -12.77 2.15 -9.61
CA TYR A 27 -11.89 3.31 -9.53
C TYR A 27 -11.14 3.36 -8.20
N GLY A 28 -9.90 3.84 -8.25
CA GLY A 28 -9.15 4.19 -7.06
C GLY A 28 -9.78 5.35 -6.27
N PRO A 29 -9.19 5.69 -5.11
CA PRO A 29 -9.66 6.80 -4.27
C PRO A 29 -9.77 8.13 -5.02
N SER A 30 -10.76 8.94 -4.64
CA SER A 30 -11.03 10.24 -5.24
C SER A 30 -11.10 11.36 -4.20
N LEU A 31 -12.30 11.71 -3.72
CA LEU A 31 -12.52 12.77 -2.71
C LEU A 31 -12.70 12.23 -1.29
N SER A 32 -12.58 10.93 -1.13
CA SER A 32 -12.66 10.22 0.14
C SER A 32 -11.88 8.91 -0.01
N PRO A 33 -11.59 8.21 1.11
CA PRO A 33 -11.02 6.87 1.03
C PRO A 33 -12.03 5.84 0.47
N ALA A 34 -13.30 6.20 0.29
CA ALA A 34 -14.29 5.31 -0.32
C ALA A 34 -13.96 5.05 -1.79
N LEU A 35 -13.99 3.77 -2.18
CA LEU A 35 -13.83 3.33 -3.56
C LEU A 35 -15.16 3.40 -4.30
N THR A 36 -15.12 3.54 -5.62
CA THR A 36 -16.32 3.54 -6.47
C THR A 36 -16.24 2.49 -7.56
N ASP A 37 -17.39 1.93 -7.94
CA ASP A 37 -17.49 1.00 -9.07
C ASP A 37 -17.37 1.74 -10.42
N ALA A 38 -17.36 1.01 -11.54
CA ALA A 38 -17.26 1.58 -12.88
C ALA A 38 -18.39 2.58 -13.22
N THR A 39 -19.54 2.51 -12.51
CA THR A 39 -20.69 3.42 -12.63
C THR A 39 -20.57 4.67 -11.75
N ASN A 40 -19.42 4.86 -11.07
CA ASN A 40 -19.16 5.91 -10.08
C ASN A 40 -20.03 5.83 -8.82
N LYS A 41 -20.60 4.67 -8.48
CA LYS A 41 -21.31 4.49 -7.20
C LYS A 41 -20.33 4.04 -6.12
N ASN A 42 -20.51 4.54 -4.90
CA ASN A 42 -19.73 4.09 -3.75
C ASN A 42 -19.88 2.58 -3.60
N ILE A 43 -18.74 1.90 -3.45
CA ILE A 43 -18.70 0.47 -3.20
C ILE A 43 -19.25 0.19 -1.80
N ASP A 44 -20.28 -0.63 -1.74
CA ASP A 44 -20.66 -1.33 -0.51
C ASP A 44 -19.79 -2.57 -0.36
N PHE A 45 -18.81 -2.50 0.53
CA PHE A 45 -17.89 -3.61 0.78
C PHE A 45 -18.57 -4.88 1.30
N ASN A 46 -19.82 -4.82 1.79
CA ASN A 46 -20.55 -6.02 2.18
C ASN A 46 -21.04 -6.84 0.99
N THR A 47 -21.23 -6.22 -0.18
CA THR A 47 -21.82 -6.85 -1.37
C THR A 47 -20.90 -6.85 -2.59
N PHE A 48 -19.93 -5.93 -2.64
CA PHE A 48 -18.95 -5.86 -3.71
C PHE A 48 -17.92 -6.98 -3.63
N THR A 49 -17.48 -7.44 -4.80
CA THR A 49 -16.42 -8.44 -4.96
C THR A 49 -15.25 -7.84 -5.72
N PHE A 50 -14.03 -8.09 -5.25
CA PHE A 50 -12.80 -7.62 -5.90
C PHE A 50 -12.28 -8.59 -6.96
N LYS A 51 -12.90 -9.76 -7.06
CA LYS A 51 -12.73 -10.74 -8.12
C LYS A 51 -14.02 -10.96 -8.87
N ASN A 52 -13.91 -11.28 -10.15
CA ASN A 52 -15.07 -11.66 -10.94
C ASN A 52 -15.48 -13.13 -10.67
N LYS A 53 -16.57 -13.58 -11.32
CA LYS A 53 -17.10 -14.95 -11.14
C LYS A 53 -16.13 -16.07 -11.54
N LYS A 54 -15.08 -15.76 -12.30
CA LYS A 54 -14.01 -16.70 -12.67
C LYS A 54 -12.85 -16.71 -11.66
N GLY A 55 -12.95 -15.92 -10.58
CA GLY A 55 -11.88 -15.75 -9.60
C GLY A 55 -10.72 -14.89 -10.08
N GLN A 56 -10.91 -14.09 -11.13
CA GLN A 56 -9.90 -13.16 -11.63
C GLN A 56 -9.99 -11.83 -10.87
N ILE A 57 -8.86 -11.25 -10.49
CA ILE A 57 -8.78 -9.97 -9.79
C ILE A 57 -9.18 -8.83 -10.73
N LYS A 58 -10.13 -8.00 -10.27
CA LYS A 58 -10.57 -6.79 -10.95
C LYS A 58 -9.47 -5.75 -10.92
N LYS A 59 -9.32 -5.00 -12.01
CA LYS A 59 -8.35 -3.90 -12.09
C LYS A 59 -8.82 -2.72 -11.23
N GLN A 60 -7.89 -1.98 -10.65
CA GLN A 60 -8.18 -0.64 -10.12
C GLN A 60 -7.75 0.38 -11.17
N ALA A 61 -8.68 1.24 -11.60
CA ALA A 61 -8.44 2.26 -12.61
C ALA A 61 -8.11 3.62 -11.98
N ALA A 62 -7.16 4.33 -12.60
CA ALA A 62 -6.90 5.74 -12.30
C ALA A 62 -7.79 6.62 -13.20
N LYS A 63 -8.45 7.62 -12.61
CA LYS A 63 -9.35 8.54 -13.31
C LYS A 63 -8.78 9.96 -13.31
N PHE A 64 -8.70 10.58 -14.48
CA PHE A 64 -8.12 11.89 -14.69
C PHE A 64 -9.11 12.88 -15.29
N GLN A 65 -9.04 14.12 -14.81
CA GLN A 65 -9.91 15.22 -15.21
C GLN A 65 -9.13 16.53 -15.24
N ILE A 66 -9.69 17.54 -15.91
CA ILE A 66 -9.03 18.84 -16.11
C ILE A 66 -9.74 19.91 -15.27
N TYR A 67 -8.94 20.73 -14.59
CA TYR A 67 -9.41 21.93 -13.90
C TYR A 67 -8.83 23.19 -14.55
N GLU A 68 -9.65 24.23 -14.66
CA GLU A 68 -9.20 25.60 -14.85
C GLU A 68 -8.77 26.15 -13.49
N LEU A 69 -7.55 26.67 -13.40
CA LEU A 69 -7.02 27.34 -12.22
C LEU A 69 -6.81 28.83 -12.53
N ASP A 70 -7.41 29.69 -11.73
CA ASP A 70 -7.01 31.09 -11.70
C ASP A 70 -5.81 31.26 -10.76
N THR A 71 -4.63 31.43 -11.35
CA THR A 71 -3.36 31.63 -10.63
C THR A 71 -3.33 32.85 -9.69
N LYS A 72 -4.25 33.81 -9.81
CA LYS A 72 -4.33 34.95 -8.87
C LYS A 72 -5.13 34.61 -7.62
N THR A 73 -6.26 33.95 -7.78
CA THR A 73 -7.18 33.64 -6.68
C THR A 73 -6.96 32.25 -6.09
N GLN A 74 -6.19 31.40 -6.78
CA GLN A 74 -6.00 29.99 -6.48
C GLN A 74 -7.31 29.19 -6.46
N LEU A 75 -8.32 29.67 -7.18
CA LEU A 75 -9.61 28.98 -7.32
C LEU A 75 -9.58 28.02 -8.51
N PHE A 76 -10.11 26.83 -8.27
CA PHE A 76 -10.25 25.78 -9.28
C PHE A 76 -11.70 25.69 -9.76
N LYS A 77 -11.86 25.46 -11.07
CA LYS A 77 -13.13 25.13 -11.70
C LYS A 77 -12.95 23.87 -12.54
N LYS A 78 -13.68 22.80 -12.22
CA LYS A 78 -13.69 21.58 -13.04
C LYS A 78 -14.22 21.91 -14.44
N ILE A 79 -13.57 21.38 -15.46
CA ILE A 79 -13.96 21.58 -16.85
C ILE A 79 -14.74 20.38 -17.35
N THR A 80 -15.84 20.64 -18.04
CA THR A 80 -16.65 19.60 -18.69
C THR A 80 -16.76 19.85 -20.18
N LEU A 81 -17.15 18.83 -20.94
CA LEU A 81 -17.37 18.94 -22.38
C LEU A 81 -18.57 19.82 -22.76
N ASP A 82 -19.44 20.14 -21.80
CA ASP A 82 -20.62 21.00 -22.02
C ASP A 82 -20.25 22.50 -22.02
N GLU A 83 -19.02 22.84 -21.66
CA GLU A 83 -18.50 24.20 -21.76
C GLU A 83 -18.58 24.67 -23.21
N LYS A 84 -19.41 25.69 -23.47
CA LYS A 84 -19.73 26.17 -24.82
C LYS A 84 -18.51 26.54 -25.67
N ILE A 85 -17.37 26.82 -25.04
CA ILE A 85 -16.11 27.22 -25.65
C ILE A 85 -15.24 26.05 -26.12
N ILE A 86 -15.44 24.83 -25.60
CA ILE A 86 -14.59 23.66 -25.89
C ILE A 86 -15.15 22.93 -27.12
N GLU A 87 -14.27 22.64 -28.08
CA GLU A 87 -14.56 21.82 -29.25
C GLU A 87 -14.26 20.34 -28.99
N LYS A 88 -13.07 20.05 -28.46
CA LYS A 88 -12.64 18.69 -28.08
C LYS A 88 -11.48 18.74 -27.08
N ILE A 89 -11.27 17.64 -26.39
CA ILE A 89 -10.08 17.39 -25.58
C ILE A 89 -9.38 16.15 -26.16
N GLU A 90 -8.07 16.24 -26.33
CA GLU A 90 -7.22 15.09 -26.67
C GLU A 90 -6.38 14.71 -25.46
N TRP A 91 -6.55 13.49 -24.99
CA TRP A 91 -5.77 12.89 -23.92
C TRP A 91 -4.66 12.05 -24.53
N THR A 92 -3.43 12.16 -24.02
CA THR A 92 -2.29 11.35 -24.44
C THR A 92 -1.64 10.71 -23.22
N VAL A 93 -1.50 9.38 -23.25
CA VAL A 93 -0.83 8.60 -22.20
C VAL A 93 0.36 7.88 -22.81
N HIS A 94 1.48 7.84 -22.10
CA HIS A 94 2.68 7.12 -22.50
C HIS A 94 3.16 6.27 -21.33
N LEU A 95 2.86 4.96 -21.36
CA LEU A 95 3.28 3.99 -20.35
C LEU A 95 4.57 3.30 -20.78
N ALA A 96 5.47 3.06 -19.82
CA ALA A 96 6.61 2.18 -20.02
C ALA A 96 7.01 1.42 -18.74
N ASN A 97 7.74 0.33 -18.93
CA ASN A 97 8.45 -0.41 -17.88
C ASN A 97 9.94 -0.45 -18.23
N GLN A 98 10.77 0.05 -17.31
CA GLN A 98 12.23 0.05 -17.47
C GLN A 98 12.95 -0.89 -16.47
N LYS A 99 12.22 -1.68 -15.65
CA LYS A 99 12.80 -2.50 -14.57
C LYS A 99 13.90 -3.44 -15.05
N ALA A 100 13.68 -4.13 -16.17
CA ALA A 100 14.64 -5.07 -16.74
C ALA A 100 15.90 -4.37 -17.30
N ALA A 101 15.76 -3.13 -17.74
CA ALA A 101 16.85 -2.31 -18.27
C ALA A 101 17.65 -1.59 -17.17
N TRP A 102 17.12 -1.55 -15.94
CA TRP A 102 17.63 -0.78 -14.82
C TRP A 102 18.72 -1.52 -14.03
N PHE A 103 19.13 -0.90 -12.92
CA PHE A 103 20.07 -1.47 -11.96
C PHE A 103 19.36 -2.42 -11.00
N ASP A 104 20.14 -3.32 -10.42
CA ASP A 104 19.72 -4.17 -9.32
C ASP A 104 19.27 -3.33 -8.13
N PHE A 105 18.26 -3.83 -7.44
CA PHE A 105 17.93 -3.32 -6.12
C PHE A 105 18.81 -4.02 -5.09
N SER A 106 19.77 -3.29 -4.52
CA SER A 106 20.48 -3.70 -3.30
C SER A 106 19.75 -3.12 -2.09
N ASN A 107 19.81 -1.79 -1.93
CA ASN A 107 19.01 -1.03 -0.98
C ASN A 107 18.72 0.39 -1.48
N ALA A 108 17.99 1.18 -0.70
CA ALA A 108 17.66 2.56 -1.03
C ALA A 108 18.93 3.42 -1.17
N GLN A 109 19.05 4.14 -2.29
CA GLN A 109 20.28 4.85 -2.65
C GLN A 109 20.40 6.24 -2.02
N ASP A 110 19.37 6.69 -1.32
CA ASP A 110 19.39 7.92 -0.53
C ASP A 110 19.77 7.69 0.95
N LEU A 111 20.25 6.48 1.29
CA LEU A 111 20.79 6.12 2.61
C LEU A 111 22.22 6.65 2.87
N ASN A 112 22.74 7.53 2.00
CA ASN A 112 24.06 8.14 2.12
C ASN A 112 25.18 7.09 2.27
N ALA A 113 25.93 7.11 3.38
CA ALA A 113 27.03 6.20 3.64
C ALA A 113 26.60 4.72 3.74
N LEU A 114 25.30 4.44 3.88
CA LEU A 114 24.73 3.09 3.92
C LEU A 114 24.20 2.63 2.54
N ALA A 115 24.26 3.47 1.51
CA ALA A 115 23.85 3.08 0.16
C ALA A 115 24.83 2.06 -0.42
N LEU A 116 24.32 0.90 -0.84
CA LEU A 116 25.10 -0.15 -1.46
C LEU A 116 25.21 0.07 -2.99
N PRO A 117 26.37 -0.22 -3.61
CA PRO A 117 26.53 -0.07 -5.05
C PRO A 117 25.60 -1.02 -5.82
N GLN A 118 25.08 -0.57 -6.96
CA GLN A 118 24.18 -1.35 -7.80
C GLN A 118 24.79 -1.59 -9.18
N THR A 119 24.69 -2.82 -9.66
CA THR A 119 25.05 -3.25 -11.02
C THR A 119 23.84 -3.29 -11.94
N LEU A 120 24.06 -3.37 -13.24
CA LEU A 120 22.97 -3.49 -14.21
C LEU A 120 22.29 -4.86 -14.11
N ARG A 121 20.95 -4.88 -14.02
CA ARG A 121 20.18 -6.10 -14.33
C ARG A 121 20.45 -6.50 -15.77
N ASN A 122 20.40 -7.79 -16.08
CA ASN A 122 20.53 -8.32 -17.43
C ASN A 122 21.83 -7.93 -18.16
N GLU A 123 22.93 -7.61 -17.46
CA GLU A 123 24.12 -6.90 -17.98
C GLU A 123 24.53 -7.30 -19.42
N ALA A 124 24.52 -8.62 -19.71
CA ALA A 124 24.89 -9.18 -21.01
C ALA A 124 23.92 -8.90 -22.18
N ILE A 125 22.74 -8.32 -21.93
CA ILE A 125 21.69 -8.04 -22.93
C ILE A 125 21.69 -6.56 -23.32
N SER A 126 21.53 -6.29 -24.62
CA SER A 126 21.38 -4.93 -25.15
C SER A 126 20.25 -4.18 -24.45
N ARG A 127 20.59 -3.02 -23.87
CA ARG A 127 19.68 -2.23 -23.03
C ARG A 127 18.39 -1.81 -23.75
N GLN A 128 18.49 -1.45 -25.03
CA GLN A 128 17.35 -0.95 -25.79
C GLN A 128 16.24 -2.01 -25.92
N SER A 129 16.58 -3.30 -25.92
CA SER A 129 15.60 -4.39 -25.97
C SER A 129 14.95 -4.76 -24.63
N LEU A 130 15.37 -4.10 -23.53
CA LEU A 130 14.90 -4.37 -22.17
C LEU A 130 13.86 -3.36 -21.67
N VAL A 131 13.60 -2.29 -22.44
CA VAL A 131 12.57 -1.29 -22.11
C VAL A 131 11.28 -1.68 -22.80
N ALA A 132 10.23 -1.95 -22.03
CA ALA A 132 8.89 -2.12 -22.57
C ALA A 132 8.24 -0.74 -22.72
N ASP A 133 8.19 -0.23 -23.95
CA ASP A 133 7.64 1.08 -24.29
C ASP A 133 6.35 0.94 -25.10
N ALA A 134 5.20 1.28 -24.51
CA ALA A 134 3.90 1.21 -25.18
C ALA A 134 3.64 2.36 -26.18
N LYS A 135 4.61 3.29 -26.30
CA LYS A 135 4.50 4.54 -27.06
C LYS A 135 3.33 5.39 -26.57
N GLU A 136 3.16 6.53 -27.22
CA GLU A 136 2.04 7.43 -26.94
C GLU A 136 0.73 6.86 -27.49
N GLN A 137 -0.27 6.77 -26.63
CA GLN A 137 -1.65 6.45 -26.98
C GLN A 137 -2.52 7.68 -26.79
N THR A 138 -3.22 8.11 -27.83
CA THR A 138 -4.05 9.33 -27.81
C THR A 138 -5.53 9.03 -28.02
N LEU A 139 -6.40 9.56 -27.16
CA LEU A 139 -7.86 9.53 -27.30
C LEU A 139 -8.41 10.92 -27.49
N SER A 140 -9.52 11.03 -28.22
CA SER A 140 -10.22 12.29 -28.45
C SER A 140 -11.65 12.21 -27.94
N THR A 141 -12.13 13.25 -27.26
CA THR A 141 -13.52 13.33 -26.80
C THR A 141 -14.54 13.42 -27.93
N LYS A 142 -14.10 13.56 -29.19
CA LYS A 142 -14.95 13.37 -30.38
C LYS A 142 -15.37 11.91 -30.58
N ASN A 143 -14.60 10.95 -30.07
CA ASN A 143 -14.87 9.52 -30.16
C ASN A 143 -14.80 8.86 -28.77
N LYS A 144 -15.83 9.09 -27.93
CA LYS A 144 -15.83 8.64 -26.53
C LYS A 144 -15.87 7.12 -26.33
N THR A 145 -16.24 6.35 -27.36
CA THR A 145 -16.31 4.89 -27.29
C THR A 145 -14.99 4.21 -27.62
N GLU A 146 -13.99 4.97 -28.11
CA GLU A 146 -12.68 4.45 -28.43
C GLU A 146 -11.92 3.99 -27.18
N ARG A 147 -11.32 2.80 -27.28
CA ARG A 147 -10.40 2.22 -26.29
C ARG A 147 -9.06 1.98 -26.98
N LYS A 148 -7.95 2.29 -26.31
CA LYS A 148 -6.60 2.02 -26.84
C LYS A 148 -5.78 1.18 -25.88
N GLN A 149 -5.19 0.12 -26.44
CA GLN A 149 -4.30 -0.78 -25.73
C GLN A 149 -2.88 -0.20 -25.71
N CYS A 150 -2.24 -0.22 -24.54
CA CYS A 150 -0.86 0.20 -24.33
C CYS A 150 0.04 -1.05 -24.36
N ASN A 151 0.36 -1.51 -25.58
CA ASN A 151 1.17 -2.72 -25.78
C ASN A 151 2.62 -2.39 -26.11
N ALA A 152 3.55 -3.12 -25.53
CA ALA A 152 4.98 -2.99 -25.74
C ALA A 152 5.60 -4.31 -26.26
N GLN A 153 6.78 -4.19 -26.87
CA GLN A 153 7.64 -5.33 -27.25
C GLN A 153 8.85 -5.38 -26.34
N VAL A 154 9.12 -6.53 -25.72
CA VAL A 154 10.29 -6.73 -24.86
C VAL A 154 10.62 -8.22 -24.81
N PHE A 155 11.90 -8.60 -24.85
CA PHE A 155 12.29 -10.02 -24.94
C PHE A 155 11.58 -10.82 -26.06
N GLN A 156 11.22 -10.18 -27.17
CA GLN A 156 10.41 -10.78 -28.25
C GLN A 156 9.00 -11.24 -27.81
N GLN A 157 8.50 -10.71 -26.68
CA GLN A 157 7.17 -10.92 -26.15
C GLN A 157 6.32 -9.66 -26.30
N ASN A 158 5.03 -9.85 -26.52
CA ASN A 158 4.02 -8.80 -26.46
C ASN A 158 3.63 -8.60 -24.99
N LEU A 159 3.94 -7.43 -24.43
CA LEU A 159 3.59 -7.08 -23.07
C LEU A 159 2.44 -6.07 -23.06
N HIS A 160 1.35 -6.38 -22.37
CA HIS A 160 0.21 -5.49 -22.21
C HIS A 160 0.38 -4.63 -20.95
N LEU A 161 0.78 -3.36 -21.10
CA LEU A 161 1.01 -2.44 -19.97
C LEU A 161 -0.28 -1.80 -19.44
N GLY A 162 -1.38 -1.90 -20.19
CA GLY A 162 -2.68 -1.41 -19.78
C GLY A 162 -3.53 -0.87 -20.92
N GLU A 163 -4.63 -0.21 -20.57
CA GLU A 163 -5.59 0.33 -21.52
C GLU A 163 -6.00 1.75 -21.11
N ILE A 164 -6.23 2.62 -22.10
CA ILE A 164 -6.87 3.91 -21.90
C ILE A 164 -8.24 3.97 -22.56
N ARG A 165 -9.18 4.65 -21.90
CA ARG A 165 -10.53 4.93 -22.42
C ARG A 165 -11.08 6.23 -21.85
N LEU A 166 -12.21 6.70 -22.37
CA LEU A 166 -12.95 7.85 -21.84
C LEU A 166 -14.24 7.40 -21.18
N ASN A 167 -14.68 8.10 -20.14
CA ASN A 167 -16.05 7.98 -19.66
C ASN A 167 -17.00 8.92 -20.42
N GLU A 168 -18.28 8.86 -20.08
CA GLU A 168 -19.32 9.70 -20.70
C GLU A 168 -19.05 11.20 -20.54
N GLN A 169 -18.40 11.59 -19.44
CA GLN A 169 -18.02 12.97 -19.13
C GLN A 169 -16.77 13.45 -19.89
N GLY A 170 -16.07 12.54 -20.59
CA GLY A 170 -14.82 12.85 -21.29
C GLY A 170 -13.59 12.86 -20.39
N GLU A 171 -13.71 12.34 -19.17
CA GLU A 171 -12.59 12.09 -18.26
C GLU A 171 -11.82 10.88 -18.75
N LEU A 172 -10.50 10.92 -18.58
CA LEU A 172 -9.61 9.83 -18.95
C LEU A 172 -9.61 8.76 -17.86
N ILE A 173 -9.74 7.50 -18.28
CA ILE A 173 -9.57 6.33 -17.44
C ILE A 173 -8.32 5.59 -17.93
N VAL A 174 -7.42 5.28 -17.00
CA VAL A 174 -6.24 4.45 -17.25
C VAL A 174 -6.35 3.18 -16.41
N LEU A 175 -6.32 2.03 -17.09
CA LEU A 175 -6.29 0.69 -16.52
C LEU A 175 -4.89 0.12 -16.67
N GLY A 176 -4.40 -0.60 -15.65
CA GLY A 176 -3.11 -1.29 -15.71
C GLY A 176 -3.12 -2.60 -16.51
N GLY A 177 -1.94 -3.21 -16.63
CA GLY A 177 -1.75 -4.54 -17.20
C GLY A 177 -2.49 -5.66 -16.45
N ASP A 178 -2.31 -6.88 -16.92
CA ASP A 178 -3.04 -8.07 -16.46
C ASP A 178 -2.45 -8.73 -15.22
N GLY A 179 -1.31 -8.24 -14.72
CA GLY A 179 -0.56 -8.83 -13.61
C GLY A 179 0.32 -9.99 -14.07
N HIS A 180 0.80 -9.98 -15.31
CA HIS A 180 1.68 -11.01 -15.85
C HIS A 180 3.15 -10.66 -15.68
N ALA A 181 3.98 -11.71 -15.59
CA ALA A 181 5.42 -11.62 -15.71
C ALA A 181 5.92 -12.59 -16.79
N TYR A 182 6.97 -12.19 -17.49
CA TYR A 182 7.57 -12.93 -18.60
C TYR A 182 9.05 -13.16 -18.31
N SER A 183 9.54 -14.31 -18.78
CA SER A 183 10.94 -14.69 -18.74
C SER A 183 11.43 -15.11 -20.12
N ASN A 184 12.70 -14.88 -20.42
CA ASN A 184 13.38 -15.44 -21.59
C ASN A 184 13.81 -16.92 -21.41
N GLY A 185 13.30 -17.60 -20.37
CA GLY A 185 13.66 -18.96 -19.97
C GLY A 185 14.55 -19.02 -18.72
N SER A 186 14.95 -17.86 -18.20
CA SER A 186 15.74 -17.76 -16.97
C SER A 186 14.90 -18.08 -15.72
N PRO A 187 15.48 -18.73 -14.70
CA PRO A 187 14.77 -19.05 -13.45
C PRO A 187 14.60 -17.82 -12.56
N ILE A 188 13.64 -17.89 -11.63
CA ILE A 188 13.62 -17.01 -10.45
C ILE A 188 14.74 -17.43 -9.50
N THR A 189 15.46 -16.45 -8.94
CA THR A 189 16.60 -16.68 -8.06
C THR A 189 16.54 -15.83 -6.78
N THR A 190 16.05 -14.60 -6.85
CA THR A 190 16.00 -13.68 -5.70
C THR A 190 14.63 -12.99 -5.59
N PHE A 191 14.43 -12.21 -4.53
CA PHE A 191 13.19 -11.47 -4.34
C PHE A 191 13.01 -10.30 -5.33
N ALA A 192 14.08 -9.56 -5.66
CA ALA A 192 13.98 -8.32 -6.43
C ALA A 192 14.73 -8.33 -7.77
N ASN A 193 15.80 -9.11 -7.91
CA ASN A 193 16.71 -9.07 -9.06
C ASN A 193 16.74 -10.42 -9.75
N ASN A 194 15.96 -10.55 -10.83
CA ASN A 194 15.88 -11.77 -11.62
C ASN A 194 16.19 -11.46 -13.09
N ASP A 195 17.40 -11.76 -13.51
CA ASP A 195 17.80 -11.59 -14.91
C ASP A 195 16.95 -12.47 -15.84
N GLY A 196 16.67 -11.92 -17.02
CA GLY A 196 15.78 -12.50 -18.03
C GLY A 196 14.30 -12.21 -17.80
N TRP A 197 13.92 -11.52 -16.71
CA TRP A 197 12.53 -11.25 -16.36
C TRP A 197 12.06 -9.81 -16.61
N ILE A 198 10.77 -9.67 -16.90
CA ILE A 198 10.02 -8.41 -16.86
C ILE A 198 8.57 -8.67 -16.43
N ASP A 199 7.89 -7.66 -15.89
CA ASP A 199 6.47 -7.69 -15.54
C ASP A 199 5.68 -6.59 -16.26
N ASP A 200 4.36 -6.57 -16.13
CA ASP A 200 3.48 -5.55 -16.73
C ASP A 200 3.13 -4.38 -15.81
N ILE A 201 3.90 -4.19 -14.73
CA ILE A 201 3.93 -2.94 -13.96
C ILE A 201 4.43 -1.84 -14.89
N SER A 202 3.91 -0.62 -14.74
CA SER A 202 4.36 0.50 -15.55
C SER A 202 4.09 1.83 -14.88
N ASP A 203 4.72 2.88 -15.39
CA ASP A 203 4.34 4.24 -15.08
C ASP A 203 4.54 5.13 -16.30
N GLY A 204 3.93 6.32 -16.27
CA GLY A 204 3.84 7.11 -17.48
C GLY A 204 3.28 8.50 -17.31
N THR A 205 3.51 9.31 -18.34
CA THR A 205 2.97 10.67 -18.41
C THR A 205 1.52 10.67 -18.89
N VAL A 206 0.71 11.56 -18.33
CA VAL A 206 -0.64 11.89 -18.77
C VAL A 206 -0.67 13.35 -19.22
N ARG A 207 -1.02 13.58 -20.48
CA ARG A 207 -1.08 14.90 -21.11
C ARG A 207 -2.46 15.16 -21.71
N ALA A 208 -2.85 16.42 -21.79
CA ALA A 208 -4.09 16.81 -22.44
C ALA A 208 -3.95 18.10 -23.24
N ARG A 209 -4.55 18.13 -24.43
CA ARG A 209 -4.68 19.33 -25.26
C ARG A 209 -6.16 19.66 -25.45
N ILE A 210 -6.52 20.89 -25.12
CA ILE A 210 -7.91 21.38 -25.13
C ILE A 210 -8.05 22.27 -26.36
N TYR A 211 -8.91 21.88 -27.29
CA TYR A 211 -9.19 22.65 -28.50
C TYR A 211 -10.46 23.48 -28.27
N LEU A 212 -10.37 24.78 -28.51
CA LEU A 212 -11.45 25.72 -28.35
C LEU A 212 -12.13 25.99 -29.70
N LYS A 213 -13.42 26.30 -29.69
CA LYS A 213 -14.21 26.57 -30.91
C LYS A 213 -13.75 27.81 -31.71
N ASN A 214 -12.93 28.67 -31.11
CA ASN A 214 -12.32 29.81 -31.79
C ASN A 214 -11.02 29.45 -32.55
N GLY A 215 -10.69 28.15 -32.64
CA GLY A 215 -9.51 27.64 -33.35
C GLY A 215 -8.21 27.67 -32.53
N LYS A 216 -8.22 28.14 -31.28
CA LYS A 216 -7.07 28.06 -30.37
C LYS A 216 -7.04 26.74 -29.63
N ASP A 217 -5.87 26.29 -29.25
CA ASP A 217 -5.68 25.16 -28.36
C ASP A 217 -4.80 25.52 -27.15
N ILE A 218 -4.96 24.74 -26.08
CA ILE A 218 -4.26 24.94 -24.81
C ILE A 218 -3.76 23.58 -24.32
N GLU A 219 -2.47 23.49 -24.02
CA GLU A 219 -1.90 22.32 -23.35
C GLU A 219 -2.07 22.45 -21.84
N ALA A 220 -2.66 21.43 -21.22
CA ALA A 220 -2.81 21.37 -19.78
C ALA A 220 -1.48 20.96 -19.12
N GLU A 221 -1.22 21.47 -17.93
CA GLU A 221 -0.11 21.03 -17.09
C GLU A 221 -0.23 19.52 -16.79
N PRO A 222 0.82 18.73 -17.08
CA PRO A 222 0.71 17.27 -17.13
C PRO A 222 0.59 16.64 -15.75
N ALA A 223 0.17 15.38 -15.77
CA ALA A 223 0.13 14.48 -14.62
C ALA A 223 0.89 13.19 -14.92
N HIS A 224 0.95 12.28 -13.95
CA HIS A 224 1.49 10.94 -14.10
C HIS A 224 0.48 9.88 -13.67
N VAL A 225 0.67 8.68 -14.18
CA VAL A 225 -0.02 7.47 -13.73
C VAL A 225 1.01 6.43 -13.34
N VAL A 226 0.74 5.70 -12.27
CA VAL A 226 1.53 4.56 -11.81
C VAL A 226 0.62 3.35 -11.74
N VAL A 227 1.00 2.28 -12.41
CA VAL A 227 0.34 0.97 -12.37
C VAL A 227 1.10 0.11 -11.39
N THR A 228 0.45 -0.36 -10.33
CA THR A 228 1.09 -1.06 -9.22
C THR A 228 0.53 -2.48 -9.06
N PRO A 229 1.11 -3.32 -8.19
CA PRO A 229 0.48 -4.57 -7.79
C PRO A 229 -0.93 -4.40 -7.19
N PRO A 230 -1.72 -5.49 -7.08
CA PRO A 230 -3.01 -5.48 -6.43
C PRO A 230 -2.94 -4.98 -4.99
N ASN A 231 -4.04 -4.45 -4.47
CA ASN A 231 -4.18 -4.17 -3.04
C ASN A 231 -4.94 -5.33 -2.39
N TYR A 232 -4.23 -6.24 -1.69
CA TYR A 232 -4.87 -7.33 -0.96
C TYR A 232 -5.46 -6.92 0.39
N GLY A 233 -5.21 -5.70 0.88
CA GLY A 233 -5.79 -5.12 2.09
C GLY A 233 -6.68 -3.92 1.76
N GLN A 234 -7.83 -4.16 1.15
CA GLN A 234 -8.76 -3.11 0.75
C GLN A 234 -9.30 -2.37 1.97
N GLY A 235 -9.28 -1.04 1.93
CA GLY A 235 -9.64 -0.17 3.06
C GLY A 235 -8.58 -0.05 4.17
N LEU A 236 -7.42 -0.69 4.02
CA LEU A 236 -6.29 -0.59 4.95
C LEU A 236 -5.17 0.29 4.36
N ASN A 237 -4.71 1.25 5.17
CA ASN A 237 -3.58 2.13 4.86
C ASN A 237 -2.37 1.80 5.73
N GLY A 238 -1.18 2.21 5.29
CA GLY A 238 0.04 2.12 6.10
C GLY A 238 0.03 3.11 7.27
N ILE A 239 0.80 2.83 8.32
CA ILE A 239 1.05 3.79 9.41
C ILE A 239 1.80 5.02 8.87
N VAL A 240 2.67 4.79 7.88
CA VAL A 240 3.31 5.82 7.06
C VAL A 240 2.87 5.58 5.62
N THR A 241 2.18 6.55 5.01
CA THR A 241 1.76 6.50 3.60
C THR A 241 2.73 7.28 2.71
N MET A 242 2.66 7.08 1.39
CA MET A 242 3.48 7.86 0.47
C MET A 242 3.14 9.37 0.53
N TYR A 243 1.88 9.71 0.85
CA TYR A 243 1.52 11.10 1.17
C TYR A 243 2.32 11.63 2.36
N ASP A 244 2.41 10.87 3.47
CA ASP A 244 3.12 11.32 4.68
C ASP A 244 4.61 11.55 4.42
N VAL A 245 5.23 10.71 3.59
CA VAL A 245 6.64 10.85 3.15
C VAL A 245 6.87 12.13 2.35
N ILE A 246 5.98 12.44 1.40
CA ILE A 246 6.11 13.62 0.54
C ILE A 246 5.79 14.89 1.34
N GLN A 247 4.77 14.86 2.19
CA GLN A 247 4.43 15.96 3.09
C GLN A 247 5.62 16.31 3.99
N ASP A 248 6.26 15.31 4.61
CA ASP A 248 7.45 15.51 5.43
C ASP A 248 8.61 16.15 4.64
N LEU A 249 8.91 15.62 3.45
CA LEU A 249 9.92 16.20 2.57
C LEU A 249 9.63 17.68 2.29
N PHE A 250 8.39 18.00 1.91
CA PHE A 250 8.00 19.35 1.54
C PHE A 250 8.02 20.33 2.72
N GLU A 251 7.67 19.89 3.93
CA GLU A 251 7.80 20.71 5.12
C GLU A 251 9.27 20.97 5.48
N ARG A 252 10.12 19.93 5.48
CA ARG A 252 11.56 20.06 5.78
C ARG A 252 12.29 20.95 4.78
N GLU A 253 11.95 20.84 3.50
CA GLU A 253 12.54 21.66 2.44
C GLU A 253 11.87 23.03 2.27
N ASN A 254 10.91 23.38 3.15
CA ASN A 254 10.16 24.63 3.11
C ASN A 254 9.47 24.87 1.75
N ILE A 255 8.93 23.82 1.14
CA ILE A 255 8.07 23.92 -0.06
C ILE A 255 6.65 24.30 0.36
N ILE A 256 6.16 23.69 1.43
CA ILE A 256 4.87 23.99 2.05
C ILE A 256 5.09 24.45 3.49
N GLN A 257 4.13 25.20 4.02
CA GLN A 257 4.19 25.64 5.41
C GLN A 257 3.76 24.50 6.34
N PRO A 258 4.48 24.27 7.46
CA PRO A 258 4.06 23.28 8.44
C PRO A 258 2.67 23.59 9.00
N GLU A 259 1.84 22.55 9.11
CA GLU A 259 0.48 22.71 9.61
C GLU A 259 0.41 22.74 11.15
N GLN A 260 -0.61 23.42 11.68
CA GLN A 260 -0.92 23.31 13.10
C GLN A 260 -1.46 21.91 13.39
N THR A 261 -1.00 21.29 14.48
CA THR A 261 -1.46 19.95 14.87
C THR A 261 -2.97 19.94 15.10
N ASN A 262 -3.67 19.07 14.41
CA ASN A 262 -5.11 18.80 14.52
C ASN A 262 -5.30 17.29 14.76
N PHE A 263 -6.15 16.90 15.71
CA PHE A 263 -6.32 15.50 16.09
C PHE A 263 -6.85 14.63 14.94
N ASP A 264 -7.98 14.99 14.34
CA ASP A 264 -8.65 14.17 13.32
C ASP A 264 -7.79 14.03 12.05
N GLN A 265 -6.98 15.05 11.75
CA GLN A 265 -6.12 15.09 10.58
C GLN A 265 -4.76 14.41 10.78
N HIS A 266 -4.11 14.64 11.93
CA HIS A 266 -2.70 14.30 12.12
C HIS A 266 -2.46 13.18 13.12
N ILE A 267 -3.41 12.91 14.03
CA ILE A 267 -3.22 11.96 15.14
C ILE A 267 -4.08 10.72 14.94
N TYR A 268 -5.37 10.92 14.70
CA TYR A 268 -6.33 9.84 14.49
C TYR A 268 -5.90 8.87 13.39
N PRO A 269 -5.40 9.31 12.20
CA PRO A 269 -4.99 8.38 11.16
C PRO A 269 -3.80 7.49 11.58
N ILE A 270 -2.83 8.02 12.34
CA ILE A 270 -1.67 7.25 12.81
C ILE A 270 -2.13 6.14 13.75
N LEU A 271 -2.94 6.49 14.76
CA LEU A 271 -3.43 5.55 15.77
C LEU A 271 -4.40 4.52 15.17
N LYS A 272 -5.32 4.98 14.31
CA LYS A 272 -6.24 4.10 13.58
C LYS A 272 -5.48 3.11 12.71
N ASN A 273 -4.49 3.56 11.94
CA ASN A 273 -3.73 2.68 11.06
C ASN A 273 -2.89 1.69 11.86
N LEU A 274 -2.31 2.10 13.01
CA LEU A 274 -1.63 1.18 13.93
C LEU A 274 -2.58 0.09 14.46
N GLY A 275 -3.78 0.46 14.92
CA GLY A 275 -4.79 -0.50 15.36
C GLY A 275 -5.29 -1.42 14.23
N ASN A 276 -5.41 -0.90 13.01
CA ASN A 276 -5.85 -1.64 11.83
C ASN A 276 -4.85 -2.72 11.38
N MET A 277 -3.58 -2.64 11.78
CA MET A 277 -2.59 -3.69 11.48
C MET A 277 -2.99 -5.05 12.07
N GLN A 278 -3.87 -5.10 13.07
CA GLN A 278 -4.39 -6.36 13.63
C GLN A 278 -5.03 -7.30 12.60
N TRP A 279 -5.57 -6.73 11.53
CA TRP A 279 -6.34 -7.48 10.53
C TRP A 279 -5.43 -8.23 9.55
N ILE A 280 -4.15 -7.88 9.52
CA ILE A 280 -3.17 -8.42 8.56
C ILE A 280 -1.95 -9.03 9.24
N ASN A 281 -1.80 -8.90 10.57
CA ASN A 281 -0.69 -9.46 11.32
C ASN A 281 -1.11 -9.81 12.77
N GLN A 282 -0.77 -11.02 13.21
CA GLN A 282 -1.18 -11.53 14.51
C GLN A 282 -0.47 -10.85 15.69
N GLY A 283 0.77 -10.39 15.52
CA GLY A 283 1.49 -9.67 16.57
C GLY A 283 0.82 -8.33 16.88
N PHE A 284 0.44 -7.58 15.85
CA PHE A 284 -0.34 -6.34 16.02
C PHE A 284 -1.72 -6.59 16.61
N HIS A 285 -2.36 -7.71 16.28
CA HIS A 285 -3.62 -8.12 16.90
C HIS A 285 -3.49 -8.30 18.41
N LEU A 286 -2.43 -8.96 18.88
CA LEU A 286 -2.20 -9.15 20.31
C LEU A 286 -1.78 -7.86 21.02
N ALA A 287 -1.06 -6.97 20.32
CA ALA A 287 -0.54 -5.73 20.91
C ALA A 287 -1.56 -4.56 20.93
N PHE A 288 -2.41 -4.44 19.91
CA PHE A 288 -3.29 -3.28 19.70
C PHE A 288 -4.74 -3.62 19.30
N GLY A 289 -5.07 -4.91 19.20
CA GLY A 289 -6.42 -5.38 18.87
C GLY A 289 -7.33 -5.49 20.10
N VAL A 290 -8.49 -6.10 19.89
CA VAL A 290 -9.52 -6.29 20.93
C VAL A 290 -8.95 -6.97 22.17
N ASN A 291 -9.24 -6.40 23.35
CA ASN A 291 -8.77 -6.84 24.69
C ASN A 291 -7.27 -6.65 24.97
N SER A 292 -6.53 -5.93 24.11
CA SER A 292 -5.16 -5.51 24.44
C SER A 292 -5.14 -4.35 25.44
N GLU A 293 -3.98 -4.08 26.06
CA GLU A 293 -3.80 -2.94 26.98
C GLU A 293 -4.07 -1.60 26.28
N PHE A 294 -3.71 -1.49 25.00
CA PHE A 294 -3.96 -0.34 24.14
C PHE A 294 -4.78 -0.75 22.93
N ASP A 295 -6.06 -1.08 23.17
CA ASP A 295 -7.00 -1.41 22.10
C ASP A 295 -7.29 -0.19 21.22
N LEU A 296 -6.53 -0.07 20.13
CA LEU A 296 -6.68 1.00 19.14
C LEU A 296 -7.77 0.70 18.12
N SER A 297 -8.53 -0.39 18.31
CA SER A 297 -9.70 -0.73 17.50
C SER A 297 -11.00 -0.15 18.08
N ASP A 298 -11.02 0.09 19.39
CA ASP A 298 -12.13 0.73 20.09
C ASP A 298 -12.27 2.21 19.67
N GLN A 299 -13.35 2.50 18.94
CA GLN A 299 -13.66 3.85 18.48
C GLN A 299 -13.99 4.80 19.64
N GLN A 300 -14.54 4.30 20.76
CA GLN A 300 -14.79 5.12 21.95
C GLN A 300 -13.48 5.55 22.59
N PHE A 301 -12.54 4.61 22.77
CA PHE A 301 -11.20 4.91 23.24
C PHE A 301 -10.49 5.91 22.31
N LEU A 302 -10.41 5.65 21.00
CA LEU A 302 -9.80 6.59 20.05
C LEU A 302 -10.44 7.98 20.10
N SER A 303 -11.77 8.07 20.20
CA SER A 303 -12.48 9.35 20.29
C SER A 303 -12.15 10.10 21.58
N SER A 304 -11.97 9.38 22.70
CA SER A 304 -11.62 9.96 24.00
C SER A 304 -10.23 10.64 24.00
N LEU A 305 -9.32 10.18 23.14
CA LEU A 305 -7.98 10.78 22.96
C LEU A 305 -8.02 12.19 22.35
N ASN A 306 -9.16 12.60 21.78
CA ASN A 306 -9.42 13.96 21.33
C ASN A 306 -9.95 14.89 22.44
N ASP A 307 -9.97 14.50 23.72
CA ASP A 307 -10.34 15.41 24.81
C ASP A 307 -9.07 15.97 25.50
N LYS A 308 -8.96 17.30 25.69
CA LYS A 308 -7.82 17.90 26.44
C LYS A 308 -7.84 17.51 27.92
N ASN A 309 -9.01 17.21 28.47
CA ASN A 309 -9.18 16.79 29.87
C ASN A 309 -8.89 15.30 30.06
N TYR A 310 -8.71 14.54 28.98
CA TYR A 310 -8.25 13.16 29.05
C TYR A 310 -6.87 13.08 29.71
N ASP A 311 -6.60 11.96 30.38
CA ASP A 311 -5.36 11.78 31.14
C ASP A 311 -4.12 11.97 30.24
N LYS A 312 -3.39 13.04 30.52
CA LYS A 312 -2.15 13.39 29.82
C LYS A 312 -1.10 12.29 29.95
N ASN A 313 -1.08 11.55 31.05
CA ASN A 313 -0.15 10.43 31.25
C ASN A 313 -0.42 9.30 30.24
N ILE A 314 -1.68 9.04 29.89
CA ILE A 314 -2.03 8.03 28.87
C ILE A 314 -1.56 8.52 27.50
N LYS A 315 -1.80 9.78 27.14
CA LYS A 315 -1.30 10.34 25.86
C LYS A 315 0.22 10.27 25.76
N GLN A 316 0.92 10.58 26.86
CA GLN A 316 2.38 10.49 26.93
C GLN A 316 2.87 9.04 26.81
N LYS A 317 2.19 8.08 27.47
CA LYS A 317 2.50 6.65 27.32
C LYS A 317 2.36 6.21 25.86
N ILE A 318 1.25 6.56 25.20
CA ILE A 318 1.02 6.24 23.78
C ILE A 318 2.12 6.87 22.90
N PHE A 319 2.44 8.15 23.09
CA PHE A 319 3.52 8.80 22.35
C PHE A 319 4.86 8.11 22.56
N ASN A 320 5.19 7.70 23.78
CA ASN A 320 6.43 7.00 24.10
C ASN A 320 6.55 5.61 23.46
N LEU A 321 5.44 5.05 22.95
CA LEU A 321 5.48 3.83 22.14
C LEU A 321 6.09 4.07 20.77
N PHE A 322 6.16 5.31 20.27
CA PHE A 322 6.68 5.60 18.93
C PHE A 322 8.19 5.89 18.95
N ARG A 323 8.89 5.32 17.96
CA ARG A 323 10.31 5.55 17.71
C ARG A 323 10.54 7.01 17.33
N ASP A 324 11.58 7.60 17.91
CA ASP A 324 12.03 8.94 17.51
C ASP A 324 12.79 8.82 16.17
N PRO A 325 12.35 9.48 15.08
CA PRO A 325 13.02 9.40 13.78
C PRO A 325 14.46 9.97 13.80
N GLU A 326 14.84 10.75 14.81
CA GLU A 326 16.22 11.24 14.98
C GLU A 326 17.08 10.32 15.87
N SER A 327 16.49 9.27 16.46
CA SER A 327 17.23 8.33 17.30
C SER A 327 18.24 7.54 16.48
N THR A 328 19.45 7.42 17.01
CA THR A 328 20.50 6.53 16.49
C THR A 328 20.51 5.16 17.18
N GLU A 329 19.67 5.00 18.21
CA GLU A 329 19.55 3.77 18.98
C GLU A 329 18.56 2.78 18.33
N ILE A 330 18.82 1.49 18.52
CA ILE A 330 17.96 0.42 18.03
C ILE A 330 16.81 0.21 19.01
N GLU A 331 15.63 0.69 18.64
CA GLU A 331 14.43 0.64 19.48
C GLU A 331 13.40 -0.37 18.94
N LEU A 332 13.72 -1.66 18.88
CA LEU A 332 12.86 -2.69 18.25
C LEU A 332 11.44 -2.78 18.83
N ALA A 333 11.28 -2.53 20.13
CA ALA A 333 9.99 -2.59 20.80
C ALA A 333 9.05 -1.41 20.46
N LYS A 334 9.59 -0.33 19.88
CA LYS A 334 8.82 0.86 19.53
C LYS A 334 8.14 0.75 18.17
N ASN A 335 7.05 1.48 18.04
CA ASN A 335 6.23 1.56 16.84
C ASN A 335 6.79 2.56 15.82
N PRO A 336 6.55 2.32 14.52
CA PRO A 336 5.98 1.08 13.97
C PRO A 336 6.92 -0.12 14.19
N GLN A 337 6.38 -1.26 14.62
CA GLN A 337 7.12 -2.53 14.60
C GLN A 337 7.12 -3.08 13.17
N LEU A 338 7.72 -2.31 12.28
CA LEU A 338 7.94 -2.64 10.88
C LEU A 338 9.43 -2.62 10.58
N TYR A 339 9.87 -3.48 9.66
CA TYR A 339 11.24 -3.44 9.16
C TYR A 339 11.56 -2.09 8.53
N GLY A 340 12.82 -1.70 8.54
CA GLY A 340 13.32 -0.44 8.00
C GLY A 340 14.11 -0.61 6.71
N ASP A 341 14.54 0.51 6.13
CA ASP A 341 15.18 0.57 4.81
C ASP A 341 16.52 -0.18 4.74
N SER A 342 17.18 -0.40 5.88
CA SER A 342 18.48 -1.10 5.94
C SER A 342 18.39 -2.49 6.57
N PHE A 343 17.19 -3.02 6.77
CA PHE A 343 17.02 -4.33 7.39
C PHE A 343 17.66 -5.43 6.53
N GLY A 344 18.51 -6.26 7.15
CA GLY A 344 19.19 -7.36 6.47
C GLY A 344 20.49 -6.99 5.77
N ASP A 345 20.76 -5.70 5.56
CA ASP A 345 22.03 -5.22 4.98
C ASP A 345 23.13 -5.04 6.02
N PHE A 346 22.77 -4.50 7.18
CA PHE A 346 23.70 -4.12 8.23
C PHE A 346 23.16 -4.50 9.60
N ASP A 347 24.05 -5.00 10.44
CA ASP A 347 23.78 -5.11 11.86
C ASP A 347 24.01 -3.73 12.52
N TYR A 348 23.18 -3.40 13.51
CA TYR A 348 23.37 -2.29 14.46
C TYR A 348 22.95 -0.86 14.06
N PHE A 349 22.25 -0.64 12.95
CA PHE A 349 21.74 0.71 12.62
C PHE A 349 20.26 0.89 12.95
N ALA A 350 19.87 2.06 13.47
CA ALA A 350 18.49 2.35 13.86
C ALA A 350 17.49 2.26 12.69
N ASN A 351 17.92 2.59 11.46
CA ASN A 351 17.10 2.53 10.25
C ASN A 351 16.83 1.11 9.73
N GLN A 352 17.26 0.06 10.46
CA GLN A 352 16.78 -1.32 10.26
C GLN A 352 15.31 -1.50 10.71
N SER A 353 14.75 -0.50 11.42
CA SER A 353 13.33 -0.43 11.78
C SER A 353 12.73 0.87 11.27
N LEU A 354 11.55 0.79 10.67
CA LEU A 354 10.87 1.98 10.12
C LEU A 354 10.46 2.93 11.26
N SER A 355 10.78 4.22 11.17
CA SER A 355 10.15 5.24 12.02
C SER A 355 8.94 5.87 11.31
N ILE A 356 8.02 6.44 12.09
CA ILE A 356 7.13 7.47 11.52
C ILE A 356 7.97 8.66 11.01
N THR A 357 7.38 9.52 10.18
CA THR A 357 8.11 10.70 9.68
C THR A 357 8.39 11.73 10.78
N PRO A 358 9.44 12.56 10.66
CA PRO A 358 9.66 13.71 11.55
C PRO A 358 8.42 14.60 11.73
N THR A 359 7.68 14.88 10.65
CA THR A 359 6.40 15.62 10.74
C THR A 359 5.35 14.87 11.58
N GLN A 360 5.13 13.58 11.35
CA GLN A 360 4.20 12.77 12.16
C GLN A 360 4.61 12.74 13.64
N TYR A 361 5.90 12.56 13.92
CA TYR A 361 6.44 12.53 15.29
C TYR A 361 6.21 13.87 16.01
N LYS A 362 6.45 15.00 15.33
CA LYS A 362 6.17 16.35 15.83
C LYS A 362 4.69 16.53 16.18
N HIS A 363 3.78 16.04 15.34
CA HIS A 363 2.34 16.08 15.64
C HIS A 363 1.98 15.25 16.87
N LEU A 364 2.47 14.02 17.00
CA LEU A 364 2.23 13.20 18.20
C LEU A 364 2.81 13.84 19.48
N LYS A 365 3.97 14.48 19.40
CA LYS A 365 4.58 15.22 20.52
C LYS A 365 3.73 16.42 20.95
N ASN A 366 3.22 17.17 19.97
CA ASN A 366 2.30 18.29 20.23
C ASN A 366 0.98 17.81 20.85
N TRP A 367 0.40 16.73 20.32
CA TRP A 367 -0.83 16.13 20.83
C TRP A 367 -0.69 15.64 22.27
N SER A 368 0.36 14.86 22.57
CA SER A 368 0.64 14.35 23.92
C SER A 368 0.88 15.47 24.93
N SER A 369 1.31 16.64 24.46
CA SER A 369 1.48 17.86 25.27
C SER A 369 0.24 18.76 25.34
N ASN A 370 -0.90 18.35 24.79
CA ASN A 370 -2.14 19.15 24.66
C ASN A 370 -2.03 20.43 23.79
N ASN A 371 -1.00 20.50 22.92
CA ASN A 371 -0.76 21.58 21.97
C ASN A 371 -1.34 21.27 20.58
N TYR A 372 -2.66 21.10 20.48
CA TYR A 372 -3.35 20.78 19.23
C TYR A 372 -4.76 21.40 19.16
N SER A 373 -5.33 21.39 17.96
CA SER A 373 -6.71 21.76 17.63
C SER A 373 -7.63 20.55 17.66
N HIS A 374 -8.84 20.77 18.20
CA HIS A 374 -9.96 19.80 18.27
C HIS A 374 -11.03 20.07 17.23
N LYS A 375 -10.80 21.03 16.33
CA LYS A 375 -11.76 21.35 15.28
C LYS A 375 -12.03 20.08 14.49
N LYS A 376 -13.26 19.58 14.63
CA LYS A 376 -13.68 18.33 14.00
C LYS A 376 -13.52 18.43 12.49
N GLN A 377 -12.85 17.43 11.90
CA GLN A 377 -12.77 17.24 10.46
C GLN A 377 -13.41 15.88 10.12
N THR A 378 -14.07 15.79 8.97
CA THR A 378 -14.70 14.52 8.56
C THR A 378 -13.63 13.61 7.96
N ASN A 379 -12.72 14.16 7.17
CA ASN A 379 -11.59 13.45 6.59
C ASN A 379 -10.28 14.24 6.66
N LYS A 380 -9.16 13.52 6.51
CA LYS A 380 -7.77 14.02 6.56
C LYS A 380 -7.48 15.18 5.61
N PHE A 381 -8.21 15.30 4.50
CA PHE A 381 -7.92 16.29 3.44
C PHE A 381 -9.05 17.32 3.23
N ASP A 382 -10.03 17.40 4.14
CA ASP A 382 -11.18 18.31 4.00
C ASP A 382 -10.79 19.80 3.94
N HIS A 383 -9.59 20.16 4.44
CA HIS A 383 -9.05 21.51 4.38
C HIS A 383 -8.45 21.89 3.02
N LEU A 384 -8.21 20.91 2.15
CA LEU A 384 -7.64 21.12 0.81
C LEU A 384 -8.74 21.36 -0.22
N SER A 385 -8.40 22.05 -1.31
CA SER A 385 -9.28 22.13 -2.48
C SER A 385 -9.50 20.75 -3.10
N GLU A 386 -10.67 20.51 -3.68
CA GLU A 386 -11.04 19.25 -4.35
C GLU A 386 -9.94 18.65 -5.24
N PRO A 387 -9.24 19.40 -6.13
CA PRO A 387 -8.21 18.81 -7.00
C PRO A 387 -6.99 18.29 -6.23
N LEU A 388 -6.59 19.00 -5.17
CA LEU A 388 -5.50 18.57 -4.29
C LEU A 388 -5.90 17.31 -3.52
N GLN A 389 -7.15 17.22 -3.05
CA GLN A 389 -7.65 16.02 -2.38
C GLN A 389 -7.50 14.78 -3.26
N LEU A 390 -7.81 14.86 -4.57
CA LEU A 390 -7.64 13.75 -5.51
C LEU A 390 -6.20 13.21 -5.50
N THR A 391 -5.23 14.10 -5.53
CA THR A 391 -3.81 13.72 -5.51
C THR A 391 -3.44 13.12 -4.15
N CYS A 392 -3.85 13.75 -3.06
CA CYS A 392 -3.51 13.31 -1.71
C CYS A 392 -4.11 11.93 -1.38
N TYR A 393 -5.37 11.65 -1.76
CA TYR A 393 -5.98 10.33 -1.54
C TYR A 393 -5.33 9.23 -2.38
N ASN A 394 -4.85 9.55 -3.59
CA ASN A 394 -4.09 8.59 -4.39
C ASN A 394 -2.75 8.24 -3.72
N LEU A 395 -2.02 9.23 -3.23
CA LEU A 395 -0.74 9.03 -2.51
C LEU A 395 -0.94 8.39 -1.12
N ASP A 396 -1.99 8.73 -0.39
CA ASP A 396 -2.32 8.15 0.92
C ASP A 396 -2.71 6.66 0.80
N SER A 397 -3.13 6.23 -0.40
CA SER A 397 -3.39 4.83 -0.72
C SER A 397 -2.13 4.03 -1.10
N CYS A 398 -0.94 4.61 -1.03
CA CYS A 398 0.33 3.90 -1.25
C CYS A 398 1.14 3.84 0.06
N LEU A 399 1.95 2.79 0.22
CA LEU A 399 2.80 2.66 1.41
C LEU A 399 4.01 3.61 1.34
N GLY A 400 4.37 4.22 2.47
CA GLY A 400 5.47 5.18 2.59
C GLY A 400 6.76 4.59 3.16
N GLY A 401 6.81 3.28 3.39
CA GLY A 401 8.00 2.62 3.93
C GLY A 401 7.69 1.25 4.53
N PRO A 402 8.73 0.44 4.81
CA PRO A 402 10.12 0.69 4.41
C PRO A 402 10.32 0.65 2.89
N PHE A 403 11.44 1.16 2.41
CA PHE A 403 11.83 1.13 0.99
C PHE A 403 12.91 0.08 0.74
N HIS A 404 12.52 -1.19 0.79
CA HIS A 404 13.37 -2.36 0.54
C HIS A 404 12.79 -3.40 -0.47
N PRO A 405 12.35 -3.00 -1.67
CA PRO A 405 12.32 -1.67 -2.26
C PRO A 405 11.02 -0.89 -1.98
N GLY A 406 9.95 -1.55 -1.52
CA GLY A 406 8.60 -0.98 -1.44
C GLY A 406 7.62 -1.80 -2.28
N ILE A 407 6.34 -1.38 -2.35
CA ILE A 407 5.30 -2.08 -3.11
C ILE A 407 4.91 -1.29 -4.36
N GLU A 408 4.25 -0.14 -4.18
CA GLU A 408 3.77 0.67 -5.29
C GLU A 408 4.83 1.62 -5.86
N LEU A 409 5.59 2.22 -4.95
CA LEU A 409 6.50 3.34 -5.16
C LEU A 409 7.65 3.19 -4.15
N THR A 410 8.73 3.93 -4.33
CA THR A 410 9.94 3.77 -3.50
C THR A 410 10.55 5.11 -3.07
N TRP A 411 11.73 5.04 -2.45
CA TRP A 411 12.52 6.13 -1.87
C TRP A 411 12.80 7.29 -2.85
N ASN A 412 12.71 7.06 -4.17
CA ASN A 412 12.92 8.12 -5.15
C ASN A 412 12.01 9.33 -4.91
N LEU A 413 10.76 9.12 -4.48
CA LEU A 413 9.81 10.23 -4.23
C LEU A 413 10.12 11.07 -2.99
N ARG A 414 10.97 10.61 -2.06
CA ARG A 414 11.47 11.43 -0.94
C ARG A 414 12.69 12.28 -1.29
N ASN A 415 12.98 12.44 -2.59
CA ASN A 415 14.05 13.30 -3.10
C ASN A 415 13.47 14.54 -3.80
N LEU A 416 13.83 15.73 -3.32
CA LEU A 416 13.27 17.01 -3.79
C LEU A 416 13.46 17.23 -5.31
N ILE A 417 14.56 16.72 -5.86
CA ILE A 417 14.91 16.88 -7.28
C ILE A 417 13.87 16.29 -8.26
N MET A 418 13.04 15.34 -7.79
CA MET A 418 11.96 14.76 -8.60
C MET A 418 10.75 15.70 -8.76
N TRP A 419 10.65 16.76 -7.96
CA TRP A 419 9.46 17.60 -7.85
C TRP A 419 9.64 18.93 -8.57
N ASN A 420 8.60 19.36 -9.28
CA ASN A 420 8.54 20.65 -9.98
C ASN A 420 8.16 21.79 -9.01
N VAL A 421 9.04 22.04 -8.05
CA VAL A 421 8.81 22.97 -6.95
C VAL A 421 9.91 24.02 -6.86
N ALA A 422 9.57 25.19 -6.33
CA ALA A 422 10.54 26.23 -5.98
C ALA A 422 10.69 26.31 -4.46
N LYS A 423 11.93 26.39 -3.94
CA LYS A 423 12.16 26.65 -2.51
C LYS A 423 11.51 27.98 -2.12
N SER A 424 10.70 28.00 -1.06
CA SER A 424 10.00 29.22 -0.59
C SER A 424 10.95 30.37 -0.26
N SER A 425 12.23 30.07 0.00
CA SER A 425 13.33 31.01 0.15
C SER A 425 14.43 30.72 -0.89
N THR A 426 14.25 31.18 -2.12
CA THR A 426 15.37 31.16 -3.08
C THR A 426 16.37 32.26 -2.70
N PRO A 427 17.66 31.96 -2.41
CA PRO A 427 18.66 33.01 -2.28
C PRO A 427 18.70 33.82 -3.58
N LYS A 428 18.81 35.16 -3.49
CA LYS A 428 18.72 36.10 -4.63
C LYS A 428 19.66 35.79 -5.81
N ASN A 429 20.64 34.90 -5.64
CA ASN A 429 21.74 34.66 -6.58
C ASN A 429 21.77 33.25 -7.21
N GLN A 430 20.69 32.44 -7.13
CA GLN A 430 20.61 31.19 -7.90
C GLN A 430 19.75 31.34 -9.16
N PRO A 431 20.12 30.66 -10.28
CA PRO A 431 19.31 30.69 -11.50
C PRO A 431 17.90 30.16 -11.20
N LYS A 432 16.88 30.96 -11.50
CA LYS A 432 15.48 30.51 -11.42
C LYS A 432 15.27 29.39 -12.43
N LEU A 433 15.02 28.17 -11.96
CA LEU A 433 14.59 27.09 -12.85
C LEU A 433 13.29 27.50 -13.56
N PRO A 434 13.15 27.24 -14.87
CA PRO A 434 12.00 27.69 -15.63
C PRO A 434 10.80 26.79 -15.36
N ILE A 435 9.70 27.43 -14.95
CA ILE A 435 8.36 26.89 -14.64
C ILE A 435 8.17 26.53 -13.15
N GLN A 436 7.31 27.30 -12.49
CA GLN A 436 6.86 27.11 -11.11
C GLN A 436 5.44 26.53 -11.18
N SER A 437 5.25 25.26 -10.82
CA SER A 437 3.91 24.76 -10.54
C SER A 437 3.37 25.47 -9.30
N VAL A 438 2.10 25.85 -9.35
CA VAL A 438 1.35 26.34 -8.19
C VAL A 438 0.91 25.20 -7.26
N ASP A 439 0.98 23.97 -7.75
CA ASP A 439 0.69 22.75 -7.00
C ASP A 439 2.03 22.05 -6.63
N PRO A 440 2.34 21.87 -5.34
CA PRO A 440 3.59 21.29 -4.90
C PRO A 440 3.73 19.80 -5.28
N TYR A 441 2.63 19.09 -5.57
CA TYR A 441 2.63 17.66 -5.89
C TYR A 441 2.85 17.37 -7.38
N ARG A 442 3.44 18.28 -8.15
CA ARG A 442 3.82 18.02 -9.55
C ARG A 442 5.23 17.48 -9.65
N LEU A 443 5.38 16.38 -10.38
CA LEU A 443 6.69 15.82 -10.74
C LEU A 443 7.36 16.66 -11.82
N ASN A 444 8.70 16.66 -11.85
CA ASN A 444 9.49 17.26 -12.91
C ASN A 444 9.37 16.42 -14.20
N THR A 445 8.26 16.62 -14.90
CA THR A 445 7.83 15.76 -16.01
C THR A 445 8.71 15.99 -17.23
N ALA A 446 9.27 14.91 -17.79
CA ALA A 446 10.08 14.99 -19.00
C ALA A 446 9.27 15.56 -20.19
N PRO A 447 9.89 16.38 -21.06
CA PRO A 447 9.23 16.85 -22.28
C PRO A 447 8.70 15.71 -23.15
N LYS A 448 7.63 15.99 -23.90
CA LYS A 448 7.07 15.05 -24.87
C LYS A 448 8.15 14.58 -25.86
N GLY A 449 8.20 13.28 -26.14
CA GLY A 449 9.20 12.69 -27.05
C GLY A 449 10.59 12.48 -26.46
N THR A 450 10.77 12.67 -25.15
CA THR A 450 12.04 12.33 -24.47
C THR A 450 12.35 10.83 -24.66
N ALA A 451 13.58 10.51 -25.04
CA ALA A 451 14.01 9.13 -25.15
C ALA A 451 14.01 8.45 -23.77
N LEU A 452 13.36 7.29 -23.66
CA LEU A 452 13.25 6.54 -22.39
C LEU A 452 14.56 5.88 -21.97
N PHE A 453 15.48 5.68 -22.92
CA PHE A 453 16.76 5.05 -22.67
C PHE A 453 17.87 6.09 -22.54
N VAL A 454 18.56 6.06 -21.40
CA VAL A 454 19.79 6.81 -21.15
C VAL A 454 20.78 5.85 -20.50
N ASN A 455 21.96 5.70 -21.11
CA ASN A 455 23.00 4.81 -20.59
C ASN A 455 23.70 5.49 -19.40
N TYR A 456 23.44 5.00 -18.18
CA TYR A 456 23.98 5.57 -16.94
C TYR A 456 25.16 4.73 -16.40
N GLN A 457 26.25 4.61 -17.17
CA GLN A 457 27.42 3.78 -16.77
C GLN A 457 27.03 2.32 -16.42
N THR A 458 27.99 1.49 -15.99
CA THR A 458 27.75 0.09 -15.60
C THR A 458 27.42 -0.08 -14.12
N THR A 459 27.71 0.93 -13.30
CA THR A 459 27.44 0.96 -11.86
C THR A 459 26.70 2.25 -11.50
N MET A 460 25.65 2.14 -10.70
CA MET A 460 24.92 3.30 -10.20
C MET A 460 25.45 3.74 -8.84
N SER A 461 25.65 5.05 -8.68
CA SER A 461 26.01 5.68 -7.41
C SER A 461 25.00 6.78 -7.05
N GLN A 462 24.96 7.14 -5.77
CA GLN A 462 24.14 8.25 -5.28
C GLN A 462 24.46 9.57 -6.00
N GLU A 463 25.75 9.82 -6.30
CA GLU A 463 26.18 11.01 -7.04
C GLU A 463 25.56 11.07 -8.44
N ILE A 464 25.54 9.96 -9.18
CA ILE A 464 24.92 9.87 -10.50
C ILE A 464 23.40 10.08 -10.39
N LEU A 465 22.75 9.44 -9.40
CA LEU A 465 21.31 9.51 -9.17
C LEU A 465 20.83 10.94 -8.92
N LEU A 466 21.53 11.66 -8.03
CA LEU A 466 21.17 13.00 -7.58
C LEU A 466 21.75 14.12 -8.45
N HIS A 467 22.56 13.80 -9.45
CA HIS A 467 23.11 14.79 -10.37
C HIS A 467 21.97 15.61 -11.04
N PRO A 468 22.13 16.93 -11.30
CA PRO A 468 21.11 17.76 -11.95
C PRO A 468 20.64 17.30 -13.35
N GLN A 469 21.40 16.41 -13.98
CA GLN A 469 21.06 15.75 -15.25
C GLN A 469 20.91 14.23 -15.09
N GLY A 470 20.95 13.76 -13.85
CA GLY A 470 20.87 12.37 -13.46
C GLY A 470 19.45 11.81 -13.54
N PRO A 471 19.30 10.50 -13.29
CA PRO A 471 18.02 9.80 -13.41
C PRO A 471 16.86 10.36 -12.59
N LEU A 472 17.11 11.01 -11.45
CA LEU A 472 16.04 11.58 -10.60
C LEU A 472 15.63 13.00 -11.01
N SER A 473 16.42 13.66 -11.86
CA SER A 473 16.17 15.05 -12.26
C SER A 473 14.99 15.23 -13.21
N ARG A 474 14.47 14.15 -13.78
CA ARG A 474 13.35 14.15 -14.72
C ARG A 474 12.54 12.86 -14.57
N THR A 475 11.24 12.98 -14.78
CA THR A 475 10.31 11.84 -14.75
C THR A 475 9.80 11.57 -16.16
N GLU A 476 10.49 10.69 -16.87
CA GLU A 476 10.02 10.03 -18.09
C GLU A 476 9.14 8.80 -17.80
N PRO A 477 8.39 8.28 -18.78
CA PRO A 477 7.69 7.00 -18.65
C PRO A 477 8.58 5.85 -18.18
N GLY A 478 8.16 5.14 -17.14
CA GLY A 478 8.89 4.04 -16.50
C GLY A 478 9.90 4.50 -15.43
N ALA A 479 10.05 5.80 -15.19
CA ALA A 479 11.02 6.33 -14.22
C ALA A 479 10.59 6.15 -12.76
N LEU A 480 9.30 5.96 -12.47
CA LEU A 480 8.81 5.82 -11.09
C LEU A 480 8.97 4.40 -10.55
N THR A 481 8.80 3.38 -11.39
CA THR A 481 8.72 1.96 -10.98
C THR A 481 9.98 1.15 -11.28
N ARG A 482 10.95 1.68 -12.05
CA ARG A 482 12.17 0.96 -12.46
C ARG A 482 13.07 0.48 -11.32
N TYR A 483 12.96 1.09 -10.15
CA TYR A 483 13.74 0.77 -8.95
C TYR A 483 13.18 -0.42 -8.15
N LEU A 484 11.96 -0.87 -8.45
CA LEU A 484 11.28 -1.94 -7.73
C LEU A 484 11.77 -3.33 -8.16
N GLY A 485 11.33 -4.37 -7.45
CA GLY A 485 11.61 -5.76 -7.78
C GLY A 485 11.04 -6.17 -9.14
N VAL A 486 11.76 -7.06 -9.83
CA VAL A 486 11.36 -7.65 -11.10
C VAL A 486 11.46 -9.19 -11.05
N PRO A 487 10.35 -9.92 -11.28
CA PRO A 487 8.98 -9.40 -11.34
C PRO A 487 8.44 -9.02 -9.94
N TRP A 488 7.45 -8.13 -9.87
CA TRP A 488 6.84 -7.69 -8.59
C TRP A 488 6.32 -8.84 -7.71
N HIS A 489 5.92 -9.95 -8.34
CA HIS A 489 5.46 -11.15 -7.65
C HIS A 489 6.48 -11.70 -6.63
N THR A 490 7.77 -11.71 -6.98
CA THR A 490 8.81 -12.28 -6.11
C THR A 490 9.17 -11.36 -4.96
N ASP A 491 8.99 -10.05 -5.18
CA ASP A 491 9.09 -9.03 -4.15
C ASP A 491 7.98 -9.29 -3.12
N GLU A 492 6.72 -9.26 -3.53
CA GLU A 492 5.57 -9.51 -2.66
C GLU A 492 5.65 -10.84 -1.91
N ALA A 493 5.98 -11.93 -2.59
CA ALA A 493 6.11 -13.25 -1.96
C ALA A 493 7.24 -13.32 -0.91
N SER A 494 8.16 -12.36 -0.93
CA SER A 494 9.21 -12.23 0.07
C SER A 494 8.82 -11.29 1.21
N CYS A 495 7.73 -10.52 1.12
CA CYS A 495 7.25 -9.54 2.10
C CYS A 495 6.55 -10.19 3.30
N LEU A 496 7.31 -10.75 4.24
CA LEU A 496 6.78 -11.46 5.41
C LEU A 496 6.92 -10.63 6.71
N SER A 497 6.85 -11.34 7.84
CA SER A 497 6.95 -10.79 9.19
C SER A 497 7.66 -11.77 10.11
N GLY A 498 8.34 -11.27 11.15
CA GLY A 498 8.94 -12.12 12.18
C GLY A 498 10.07 -13.01 11.66
N TYR A 499 10.96 -12.50 10.81
CA TYR A 499 12.13 -13.27 10.33
C TYR A 499 13.07 -13.71 11.45
N ASP A 500 13.08 -12.98 12.58
CA ASP A 500 13.78 -13.42 13.77
C ASP A 500 12.97 -14.52 14.47
N ILE A 501 13.34 -15.76 14.18
CA ILE A 501 12.69 -16.97 14.71
C ILE A 501 12.81 -17.12 16.23
N SER A 502 13.63 -16.30 16.90
CA SER A 502 13.70 -16.28 18.37
C SER A 502 12.51 -15.56 19.00
N GLN A 503 11.78 -14.75 18.22
CA GLN A 503 10.62 -14.00 18.68
C GLN A 503 9.33 -14.82 18.50
N TYR A 504 8.49 -14.83 19.54
CA TYR A 504 7.21 -15.54 19.49
C TYR A 504 6.18 -14.83 18.61
N LEU A 505 6.13 -13.50 18.69
CA LEU A 505 5.19 -12.70 17.90
C LEU A 505 5.73 -12.52 16.48
N PRO A 506 4.88 -12.60 15.44
CA PRO A 506 5.30 -12.41 14.05
C PRO A 506 5.46 -10.91 13.74
N MET A 507 6.30 -10.22 14.51
CA MET A 507 6.71 -8.84 14.32
C MET A 507 8.24 -8.78 14.35
N PRO A 508 8.88 -7.79 13.70
CA PRO A 508 8.27 -6.77 12.84
C PRO A 508 7.62 -7.32 11.56
N SER A 509 6.76 -6.53 10.91
CA SER A 509 6.19 -6.85 9.57
C SER A 509 6.82 -5.94 8.50
N TYR A 510 6.76 -6.34 7.22
CA TYR A 510 7.09 -5.44 6.10
C TYR A 510 5.88 -4.58 5.70
N TRP A 511 5.11 -5.02 4.71
CA TRP A 511 4.06 -4.23 4.04
C TRP A 511 2.68 -4.88 4.21
N GLY A 512 2.36 -5.28 5.45
CA GLY A 512 1.13 -5.99 5.82
C GLY A 512 -0.19 -5.50 5.17
N PRO A 513 -0.45 -4.18 5.04
CA PRO A 513 -1.66 -3.67 4.39
C PRO A 513 -1.77 -3.94 2.87
N ARG A 514 -0.67 -4.33 2.21
CA ARG A 514 -0.66 -4.74 0.79
C ARG A 514 -0.41 -6.23 0.63
N VAL A 515 0.43 -6.79 1.50
CA VAL A 515 0.75 -8.22 1.56
C VAL A 515 0.48 -8.72 2.99
N PRO A 516 -0.76 -9.13 3.31
CA PRO A 516 -1.10 -9.63 4.64
C PRO A 516 -0.23 -10.82 5.07
N ASN A 517 0.06 -10.95 6.36
CA ASN A 517 0.86 -12.05 6.91
C ASN A 517 -0.04 -13.11 7.56
N GLN A 518 -0.80 -12.72 8.59
CA GLN A 518 -1.79 -13.57 9.27
C GLN A 518 -3.14 -12.86 9.30
N VAL A 519 -4.16 -13.50 8.75
CA VAL A 519 -5.47 -12.90 8.48
C VAL A 519 -6.59 -13.61 9.23
N LEU A 520 -7.69 -12.91 9.48
CA LEU A 520 -8.96 -13.55 9.80
C LEU A 520 -9.52 -14.19 8.51
N SER A 521 -9.69 -15.51 8.48
CA SER A 521 -10.26 -16.21 7.33
C SER A 521 -11.78 -15.97 7.21
N TYR A 522 -12.34 -16.09 6.01
CA TYR A 522 -13.79 -16.09 5.77
C TYR A 522 -14.56 -17.02 6.73
N GLU A 523 -14.10 -18.25 6.92
CA GLU A 523 -14.76 -19.26 7.75
C GLU A 523 -14.81 -18.82 9.21
N SER A 524 -13.67 -18.42 9.77
CA SER A 524 -13.57 -17.90 11.14
C SER A 524 -14.42 -16.65 11.35
N ALA A 525 -14.43 -15.71 10.40
CA ALA A 525 -15.28 -14.53 10.45
C ALA A 525 -16.77 -14.91 10.43
N ASN A 526 -17.18 -15.84 9.57
CA ASN A 526 -18.57 -16.30 9.51
C ASN A 526 -18.99 -17.00 10.80
N PHE A 527 -18.15 -17.87 11.38
CA PHE A 527 -18.44 -18.50 12.67
C PHE A 527 -18.53 -17.47 13.81
N TYR A 528 -17.64 -16.47 13.82
CA TYR A 528 -17.72 -15.37 14.77
C TYR A 528 -19.05 -14.60 14.65
N LEU A 529 -19.43 -14.20 13.43
CA LEU A 529 -20.67 -13.49 13.17
C LEU A 529 -21.91 -14.33 13.53
N GLN A 530 -21.91 -15.64 13.26
CA GLN A 530 -22.97 -16.56 13.68
C GLN A 530 -23.06 -16.65 15.21
N ALA A 531 -21.91 -16.79 15.90
CA ALA A 531 -21.85 -16.84 17.36
C ALA A 531 -22.35 -15.56 18.04
N LYS A 532 -22.22 -14.41 17.37
CA LYS A 532 -22.76 -13.11 17.81
C LYS A 532 -24.21 -12.84 17.36
N GLY A 533 -24.83 -13.76 16.61
CA GLY A 533 -26.18 -13.57 16.06
C GLY A 533 -26.26 -12.49 14.97
N GLN A 534 -25.14 -12.24 14.27
CA GLN A 534 -24.99 -11.19 13.25
C GLN A 534 -24.83 -11.76 11.83
N SER A 535 -24.87 -13.08 11.65
CA SER A 535 -24.80 -13.72 10.32
C SER A 535 -26.18 -13.80 9.65
N LYS A 536 -26.19 -13.79 8.31
CA LYS A 536 -27.39 -14.04 7.49
C LYS A 536 -27.57 -15.52 7.11
N GLU A 537 -26.58 -16.37 7.39
CA GLU A 537 -26.60 -17.80 7.11
C GLU A 537 -27.32 -18.59 8.22
N PRO A 538 -27.99 -19.72 7.91
CA PRO A 538 -28.70 -20.53 8.90
C PRO A 538 -27.76 -21.08 9.97
N THR A 539 -28.23 -21.05 11.21
CA THR A 539 -27.42 -21.29 12.41
C THR A 539 -27.22 -22.77 12.71
N LEU A 540 -25.97 -23.15 13.00
CA LEU A 540 -25.70 -24.20 14.00
C LEU A 540 -26.06 -23.60 15.39
N ASP A 541 -26.58 -24.42 16.31
CA ASP A 541 -26.97 -24.06 17.69
C ASP A 541 -26.23 -22.82 18.26
N THR A 542 -26.87 -21.64 18.19
CA THR A 542 -26.28 -20.35 18.53
C THR A 542 -25.84 -20.28 19.99
N GLN A 543 -26.51 -21.03 20.87
CA GLN A 543 -26.19 -21.06 22.29
C GLN A 543 -24.85 -21.75 22.54
N LYS A 544 -24.56 -22.85 21.82
CA LYS A 544 -23.25 -23.53 21.85
C LYS A 544 -22.15 -22.70 21.19
N LEU A 545 -22.44 -22.07 20.04
CA LEU A 545 -21.46 -21.26 19.31
C LEU A 545 -21.05 -19.99 20.05
N SER A 546 -21.96 -19.36 20.80
CA SER A 546 -21.68 -18.10 21.53
C SER A 546 -20.47 -18.20 22.47
N ARG A 547 -20.24 -19.37 23.08
CA ARG A 547 -19.11 -19.65 23.98
C ARG A 547 -17.74 -19.69 23.28
N PHE A 548 -17.73 -19.78 21.96
CA PHE A 548 -16.53 -19.87 21.14
C PHE A 548 -16.30 -18.63 20.25
N ALA A 549 -17.11 -17.57 20.39
CA ALA A 549 -16.98 -16.37 19.56
C ALA A 549 -15.53 -15.83 19.58
N ASP A 550 -14.96 -15.66 20.77
CA ASP A 550 -13.59 -15.15 20.91
C ASP A 550 -12.56 -16.11 20.32
N LYS A 551 -12.79 -17.43 20.38
CA LYS A 551 -11.91 -18.41 19.73
C LYS A 551 -11.86 -18.18 18.21
N PHE A 552 -13.01 -17.99 17.57
CA PHE A 552 -13.06 -17.75 16.12
C PHE A 552 -12.51 -16.37 15.76
N TYR A 553 -12.78 -15.35 16.57
CA TYR A 553 -12.25 -14.02 16.38
C TYR A 553 -10.71 -13.99 16.45
N ASN A 554 -10.12 -14.73 17.39
CA ASN A 554 -8.68 -14.75 17.61
C ASN A 554 -7.93 -15.74 16.69
N LEU A 555 -8.64 -16.61 15.95
CA LEU A 555 -8.01 -17.55 15.04
C LEU A 555 -7.52 -16.83 13.78
N ARG A 556 -6.20 -16.60 13.72
CA ARG A 556 -5.51 -16.05 12.55
C ARG A 556 -4.90 -17.18 11.73
N GLN A 557 -4.94 -17.07 10.40
CA GLN A 557 -4.35 -18.03 9.46
C GLN A 557 -3.31 -17.36 8.58
N ASP A 558 -2.24 -18.08 8.22
CA ASP A 558 -1.24 -17.56 7.30
C ASP A 558 -1.87 -17.22 5.94
N PHE A 559 -1.55 -16.05 5.41
CA PHE A 559 -2.09 -15.56 4.15
C PHE A 559 -1.64 -16.43 2.97
N TYR A 560 -0.37 -16.84 2.98
CA TYR A 560 0.25 -17.72 2.00
C TYR A 560 0.00 -19.22 2.24
N ARG A 561 -0.89 -19.63 3.15
CA ARG A 561 -1.11 -21.05 3.51
C ARG A 561 -1.43 -21.99 2.34
N THR A 562 -1.89 -21.47 1.20
CA THR A 562 -2.14 -22.24 -0.01
C THR A 562 -0.91 -22.38 -0.92
N PHE A 563 0.15 -21.64 -0.64
CA PHE A 563 1.43 -21.71 -1.36
C PHE A 563 2.44 -22.52 -0.54
N ASN A 564 3.39 -23.14 -1.22
CA ASN A 564 4.45 -23.91 -0.57
C ASN A 564 5.26 -23.03 0.42
N PRO A 565 5.56 -23.49 1.65
CA PRO A 565 6.33 -22.71 2.62
C PRO A 565 7.80 -22.49 2.21
N ASN A 566 8.35 -23.34 1.34
CA ASN A 566 9.69 -23.16 0.80
C ASN A 566 9.78 -21.83 0.03
N HIS A 567 10.80 -21.02 0.33
CA HIS A 567 10.97 -19.67 -0.22
C HIS A 567 10.91 -19.64 -1.74
N LEU A 568 11.79 -20.36 -2.43
CA LEU A 568 11.85 -20.35 -3.90
C LEU A 568 10.56 -20.88 -4.55
N SER A 569 9.97 -21.93 -3.99
CA SER A 569 8.68 -22.43 -4.46
C SER A 569 7.55 -21.41 -4.27
N ARG A 570 7.55 -20.65 -3.17
CA ARG A 570 6.58 -19.56 -2.94
C ARG A 570 6.73 -18.45 -3.96
N LEU A 571 7.97 -18.05 -4.29
CA LEU A 571 8.24 -17.05 -5.33
C LEU A 571 7.67 -17.48 -6.67
N ASN A 572 7.97 -18.72 -7.10
CA ASN A 572 7.46 -19.27 -8.35
C ASN A 572 5.93 -19.41 -8.36
N ASN A 573 5.33 -19.83 -7.23
CA ASN A 573 3.87 -19.90 -7.10
C ASN A 573 3.23 -18.52 -7.21
N MET A 574 3.82 -17.48 -6.63
CA MET A 574 3.27 -16.13 -6.72
C MET A 574 3.26 -15.61 -8.16
N VAL A 575 4.31 -15.88 -8.94
CA VAL A 575 4.33 -15.54 -10.38
C VAL A 575 3.15 -16.17 -11.14
N GLN A 576 2.73 -17.37 -10.75
CA GLN A 576 1.71 -18.15 -11.49
C GLN A 576 0.29 -18.05 -10.90
N GLN A 577 0.17 -17.73 -9.62
CA GLN A 577 -1.05 -17.95 -8.83
C GLN A 577 -1.40 -16.77 -7.91
N TRP A 578 -0.80 -15.59 -8.10
CA TRP A 578 -1.11 -14.40 -7.29
C TRP A 578 -2.61 -14.10 -7.22
N ASP A 579 -3.35 -14.34 -8.31
CA ASP A 579 -4.79 -14.16 -8.41
C ASP A 579 -5.59 -15.15 -7.56
N LYS A 580 -4.95 -16.18 -6.98
CA LYS A 580 -5.57 -17.18 -6.10
C LYS A 580 -5.58 -16.78 -4.64
N LEU A 581 -4.74 -15.83 -4.22
CA LEU A 581 -4.73 -15.29 -2.85
C LEU A 581 -6.04 -14.54 -2.56
N GLY A 582 -6.53 -14.60 -1.32
CA GLY A 582 -7.75 -13.88 -0.96
C GLY A 582 -7.50 -12.38 -0.80
N ILE A 583 -8.57 -11.62 -0.65
CA ILE A 583 -8.52 -10.17 -0.44
C ILE A 583 -9.10 -9.88 0.94
N VAL A 584 -8.29 -9.29 1.81
CA VAL A 584 -8.73 -8.75 3.09
C VAL A 584 -9.46 -7.44 2.83
N ALA A 585 -10.72 -7.37 3.25
CA ALA A 585 -11.57 -6.21 3.00
C ALA A 585 -12.61 -6.03 4.11
N PRO A 586 -13.12 -4.82 4.36
CA PRO A 586 -14.02 -4.55 5.47
C PRO A 586 -15.39 -5.19 5.25
N PHE A 587 -16.00 -5.57 6.36
CA PHE A 587 -17.38 -6.00 6.47
C PHE A 587 -18.01 -5.24 7.64
N VAL A 588 -19.04 -4.46 7.36
CA VAL A 588 -19.75 -3.65 8.35
C VAL A 588 -20.97 -4.43 8.82
N SER A 589 -20.95 -4.88 10.07
CA SER A 589 -22.12 -5.45 10.75
C SER A 589 -22.92 -4.35 11.46
N ASN A 590 -24.04 -4.72 12.10
CA ASN A 590 -24.83 -3.77 12.89
C ASN A 590 -24.09 -3.24 14.13
N ALA A 591 -23.01 -3.90 14.58
CA ALA A 591 -22.31 -3.56 15.81
C ALA A 591 -20.85 -3.15 15.61
N GLU A 592 -20.18 -3.66 14.57
CA GLU A 592 -18.74 -3.50 14.39
C GLU A 592 -18.32 -3.58 12.91
N THR A 593 -17.08 -3.17 12.62
CA THR A 593 -16.45 -3.39 11.31
C THR A 593 -15.33 -4.40 11.47
N LEU A 594 -15.42 -5.51 10.75
CA LEU A 594 -14.40 -6.56 10.69
C LEU A 594 -13.63 -6.44 9.38
N TYR A 595 -12.36 -6.81 9.35
CA TYR A 595 -11.65 -7.06 8.10
C TYR A 595 -11.25 -8.53 8.07
N PHE A 596 -11.60 -9.22 6.98
CA PHE A 596 -11.24 -10.63 6.82
C PHE A 596 -11.01 -10.98 5.36
N GLU A 597 -10.24 -12.04 5.15
CA GLU A 597 -9.91 -12.57 3.84
C GLU A 597 -11.15 -13.17 3.18
N ARG A 598 -11.45 -12.71 1.97
CA ARG A 598 -12.54 -13.19 1.12
C ARG A 598 -12.01 -13.56 -0.26
N GLU A 599 -12.81 -14.28 -1.03
CA GLU A 599 -12.53 -14.54 -2.45
C GLU A 599 -11.19 -15.28 -2.70
N LYS A 600 -10.67 -15.99 -1.69
CA LYS A 600 -9.52 -16.89 -1.86
C LYS A 600 -9.94 -18.07 -2.71
N ALA A 601 -9.11 -18.46 -3.68
CA ALA A 601 -9.41 -19.64 -4.47
C ALA A 601 -9.29 -20.90 -3.60
N ASN A 602 -10.22 -21.84 -3.77
CA ASN A 602 -10.08 -23.20 -3.27
C ASN A 602 -9.04 -23.93 -4.14
N LEU A 603 -7.78 -23.59 -3.95
CA LEU A 603 -6.68 -24.44 -4.39
C LEU A 603 -6.82 -25.72 -3.56
N ALA A 604 -6.85 -26.88 -4.22
CA ALA A 604 -6.99 -28.17 -3.56
C ALA A 604 -5.78 -28.41 -2.63
N TYR A 605 -5.83 -27.84 -1.44
CA TYR A 605 -4.98 -28.19 -0.32
C TYR A 605 -5.65 -29.40 0.31
N ASP A 606 -5.17 -30.57 -0.12
CA ASP A 606 -5.30 -31.90 0.47
C ASP A 606 -6.69 -32.23 1.06
N ALA A 607 -7.36 -33.24 0.50
CA ALA A 607 -8.67 -33.72 0.95
C ALA A 607 -8.74 -33.95 2.48
N SER A 608 -7.59 -34.10 3.16
CA SER A 608 -7.41 -34.09 4.61
C SER A 608 -8.01 -32.87 5.33
N MET A 609 -7.84 -31.62 4.86
CA MET A 609 -8.40 -30.44 5.57
C MET A 609 -9.90 -30.27 5.33
N GLN A 610 -10.39 -30.57 4.13
CA GLN A 610 -11.83 -30.66 3.85
C GLN A 610 -12.47 -31.76 4.71
N ASN A 611 -11.79 -32.90 4.89
CA ASN A 611 -12.22 -33.97 5.78
C ASN A 611 -12.17 -33.55 7.27
N ILE A 612 -11.21 -32.73 7.71
CA ILE A 612 -11.17 -32.19 9.09
C ILE A 612 -12.29 -31.17 9.31
N LEU A 613 -12.55 -30.28 8.35
CA LEU A 613 -13.65 -29.31 8.43
C LEU A 613 -15.01 -30.00 8.35
N GLN A 614 -15.18 -30.99 7.48
CA GLN A 614 -16.37 -31.84 7.43
C GLN A 614 -16.53 -32.64 8.73
N ALA A 615 -15.46 -33.27 9.24
CA ALA A 615 -15.46 -34.00 10.51
C ALA A 615 -15.78 -33.10 11.70
N ASN A 616 -15.29 -31.86 11.74
CA ASN A 616 -15.63 -30.90 12.78
C ASN A 616 -17.09 -30.43 12.67
N SER A 617 -17.60 -30.26 11.44
CA SER A 617 -19.01 -29.91 11.23
C SER A 617 -19.97 -31.05 11.54
N SER A 618 -19.58 -32.31 11.32
CA SER A 618 -20.36 -33.49 11.71
C SER A 618 -20.27 -33.76 13.21
N TYR A 619 -19.11 -33.54 13.82
CA TYR A 619 -18.92 -33.63 15.28
C TYR A 619 -19.81 -32.63 16.04
N LEU A 620 -20.04 -31.44 15.47
CA LEU A 620 -20.97 -30.45 16.03
C LEU A 620 -22.46 -30.81 15.80
N LYS A 621 -22.78 -31.62 14.78
CA LYS A 621 -24.14 -32.09 14.51
C LYS A 621 -24.56 -33.28 15.39
N ASP A 622 -23.61 -34.14 15.75
CA ASP A 622 -23.90 -35.40 16.45
C ASP A 622 -23.88 -35.31 17.99
N GLN A 623 -23.65 -34.11 18.57
CA GLN A 623 -23.78 -33.91 20.02
C GLN A 623 -25.08 -33.20 20.41
N ALA A 624 -26.14 -34.00 20.52
CA ALA A 624 -27.11 -33.78 21.59
C ALA A 624 -26.38 -34.04 22.92
N ILE A 625 -25.91 -32.98 23.58
CA ILE A 625 -25.40 -33.08 24.94
C ILE A 625 -26.63 -33.41 25.81
N PRO A 626 -26.66 -34.52 26.55
CA PRO A 626 -27.72 -34.75 27.53
C PRO A 626 -27.67 -33.61 28.56
N ASP A 627 -28.82 -33.04 28.93
CA ASP A 627 -28.97 -31.97 29.94
C ASP A 627 -28.52 -32.37 31.37
N THR A 628 -27.80 -33.47 31.53
CA THR A 628 -27.30 -33.99 32.80
C THR A 628 -25.89 -34.55 32.64
N ILE A 629 -24.90 -33.68 32.60
CA ILE A 629 -23.54 -34.05 33.03
C ILE A 629 -23.33 -33.48 34.43
N THR A 630 -23.76 -34.24 35.43
CA THR A 630 -23.23 -34.13 36.79
C THR A 630 -21.80 -34.65 36.76
N SER A 631 -20.81 -33.75 36.63
CA SER A 631 -19.40 -34.14 36.73
C SER A 631 -19.02 -34.40 38.20
N PRO A 632 -18.44 -35.56 38.55
CA PRO A 632 -17.91 -35.83 39.90
C PRO A 632 -16.64 -35.03 40.24
N MET A 633 -16.07 -34.25 39.31
CA MET A 633 -14.79 -33.57 39.49
C MET A 633 -14.83 -32.22 40.23
N LEU A 634 -15.92 -31.93 40.96
CA LEU A 634 -16.00 -30.76 41.86
C LEU A 634 -16.24 -31.10 43.33
N GLN A 635 -16.10 -32.37 43.72
CA GLN A 635 -16.08 -32.76 45.14
C GLN A 635 -14.90 -33.67 45.45
N GLY A 636 -13.74 -33.08 45.72
CA GLY A 636 -12.59 -33.83 46.23
C GLY A 636 -11.25 -33.12 46.07
N SER A 637 -10.99 -32.09 46.87
CA SER A 637 -9.66 -31.76 47.41
C SER A 637 -9.65 -30.40 48.13
N LYS A 638 -10.35 -30.34 49.27
CA LYS A 638 -9.77 -29.64 50.42
C LYS A 638 -8.74 -30.61 51.02
N THR A 639 -7.55 -30.11 51.33
CA THR A 639 -6.44 -30.78 52.03
C THR A 639 -5.75 -31.93 51.28
N ALA A 640 -4.59 -31.66 50.66
CA ALA A 640 -3.35 -32.47 50.72
C ALA A 640 -2.34 -32.06 49.64
N TYR A 641 -1.66 -30.92 49.80
CA TYR A 641 -0.34 -30.66 49.16
C TYR A 641 0.52 -29.79 50.09
N LEU A 642 0.72 -30.30 51.30
CA LEU A 642 1.94 -30.12 52.09
C LEU A 642 2.35 -31.56 52.43
N GLU A 643 3.64 -31.87 52.32
CA GLU A 643 4.24 -33.21 52.46
C GLU A 643 4.19 -34.11 51.22
N LYS A 644 5.07 -33.84 50.26
CA LYS A 644 5.93 -34.85 49.63
C LYS A 644 7.05 -34.16 48.87
N GLY A 645 8.29 -34.56 49.17
CA GLY A 645 9.53 -33.90 48.77
C GLY A 645 9.68 -33.70 47.26
N ILE A 646 10.29 -32.56 46.94
CA ILE A 646 10.76 -32.17 45.61
C ILE A 646 11.77 -33.23 45.12
N PRO A 647 11.58 -33.87 43.95
CA PRO A 647 12.65 -34.61 43.31
C PRO A 647 13.69 -33.63 42.77
N THR A 648 14.92 -33.71 43.27
CA THR A 648 16.08 -32.98 42.76
C THR A 648 16.33 -33.34 41.30
N LEU A 649 16.26 -32.35 40.41
CA LEU A 649 16.77 -32.45 39.04
C LEU A 649 18.31 -32.54 39.06
N PRO A 650 18.94 -33.40 38.25
CA PRO A 650 20.39 -33.52 38.22
C PRO A 650 21.03 -32.25 37.66
N SER A 651 21.98 -31.71 38.42
CA SER A 651 22.85 -30.60 38.04
C SER A 651 23.65 -30.93 36.78
N ARG A 652 23.30 -30.32 35.64
CA ARG A 652 24.18 -30.26 34.48
C ARG A 652 25.19 -29.15 34.71
N VAL A 653 26.42 -29.56 35.02
CA VAL A 653 27.62 -28.74 35.06
C VAL A 653 27.86 -28.15 33.67
N LEU A 654 27.73 -26.84 33.53
CA LEU A 654 28.37 -26.09 32.44
C LEU A 654 29.67 -25.51 33.01
N GLY A 655 30.75 -26.25 32.83
CA GLY A 655 32.09 -25.74 33.00
C GLY A 655 32.35 -24.67 31.95
N ARG A 656 32.67 -23.47 32.42
CA ARG A 656 33.52 -22.54 31.69
C ARG A 656 34.90 -23.18 31.59
N ASP A 657 35.46 -23.24 30.40
CA ASP A 657 36.90 -23.22 30.23
C ASP A 657 37.23 -22.16 29.18
N GLU A 658 38.05 -21.21 29.63
CA GLU A 658 38.79 -20.25 28.82
C GLU A 658 39.91 -20.99 28.06
N LYS A 659 40.05 -20.69 26.76
CA LYS A 659 41.33 -20.40 26.10
C LYS A 659 41.12 -19.88 24.69
#